data_AF-A0A318J8G6-F1
#
_entry.id   AF-A0A318J8G6-F1
#
_cell.length_a   1.000
_cell.length_b   1.000
_cell.length_c   1.000
_cell.angle_alpha   90.00
_cell.angle_beta   90.00
_cell.angle_gamma   90.00
#
_symmetry.space_group_name_H-M   'P 1'
#
loop_
_entity.id
_entity.type
_entity.pdbx_description
1 polymer ?
#
loop_
_entity_poly.entity_id
_entity_poly.type
_entity_poly.pdbx_seq_one_letter_code
_entity_poly.pdbx_strand_id
1 'polypeptide(L)'
;MNTICRDAIACINLPASGEASAVSNISEDQQVYHHASGAGLGLDIVYVHIKDGQEGGHFTHVKKQDVQQAGYTAKDLYLSGLQNLWKKSVAHLKMHKHGPLRTITTDGYFEASLLLISELWDKRLASLAENGFMVAIPSRNTLAFCDSKSEEGIQALKDLIRHTHESAEHLLTTSLYQRQEGKWTEIKTDISDTRAETLEQAHARLHEGMLANAEVLRNIAREHFQIEIDYDIGGVRWVNQFLENTYKNGSTQDHKNIILFAGAFVGQCIVRSIGGKWDWHGDDYVIRTADDKLFSPCSKVAKQLACGQDGEDSVLGLYKVIKDMYPPSLSKAQRLLQTLYKRHADYQFYIASVLDQRLQWLRVTKMDGNLVHVQRPTEGKEENDAATPATTCFYLHQMHSYYVLSPTGTLMLAEGISESLASLLPDDVRKNIAANKIIRTTYRDAELRQEQSIATIRLQKYQGDSDADDVYVISLKNIASEKIRIQQFAHFHFEDDYWLLSTPLQTYYPYTEFMDWFELNSTWIKPGQEVTALGRLGPAHKLWAFMGETESAVPFTTSLVVPEVTVSTNKRQSDAKRRSSQYYTAGRPADTEMSRILAELQLNFSRNRSGMDAEILDRIAAGRPDWMDNNEPLLEIIRQQRRLMTEGRIVWAALVQANNLLFEEGEHDHPAMLVFSEDAYFESRPHELRAIADKIYQLKSTEPEDPEEKLVAASVTNEMNRNMGWKLPDLLTDKNVRAAAFMVFRKHIPNGILNAAVFPVLVHPATDAVMIVPVAFWPVSLTTMWRQGKLIY
;
A
#
# COMPACT_ATOMS: atom_id res chain seq x y z
N MET A 1 -11.24 29.43 -36.72
CA MET A 1 -12.60 29.17 -36.21
C MET A 1 -12.54 27.87 -35.45
N ASN A 2 -13.07 27.82 -34.22
CA ASN A 2 -13.14 26.61 -33.42
C ASN A 2 -14.04 25.59 -34.16
N THR A 3 -13.47 24.49 -34.67
CA THR A 3 -14.19 23.50 -35.48
C THR A 3 -14.80 22.38 -34.62
N ILE A 4 -14.58 22.41 -33.31
CA ILE A 4 -14.97 21.35 -32.36
C ILE A 4 -16.46 21.02 -32.46
N CYS A 5 -17.35 22.03 -32.39
CA CYS A 5 -18.80 21.80 -32.47
C CYS A 5 -19.28 21.40 -33.86
N ARG A 6 -18.61 21.88 -34.92
CA ARG A 6 -18.95 21.53 -36.31
C ARG A 6 -18.65 20.07 -36.61
N ASP A 7 -17.54 19.58 -36.07
CA ASP A 7 -17.02 18.24 -36.34
C ASP A 7 -17.35 17.26 -35.19
N ALA A 8 -18.20 17.67 -34.25
CA ALA A 8 -18.66 16.85 -33.13
C ALA A 8 -19.49 15.66 -33.62
N ILE A 9 -19.38 14.53 -32.92
CA ILE A 9 -20.12 13.30 -33.17
C ILE A 9 -21.02 13.04 -31.96
N ALA A 10 -22.31 12.77 -32.21
CA ALA A 10 -23.25 12.40 -31.16
C ALA A 10 -23.07 10.94 -30.75
N CYS A 11 -22.98 10.68 -29.44
CA CYS A 11 -22.76 9.36 -28.90
C CYS A 11 -23.72 9.07 -27.74
N ILE A 12 -24.28 7.87 -27.72
CA ILE A 12 -25.06 7.40 -26.57
C ILE A 12 -24.12 7.16 -25.40
N ASN A 13 -24.52 7.64 -24.23
CA ASN A 13 -23.85 7.44 -22.97
C ASN A 13 -24.88 7.23 -21.85
N LEU A 14 -24.37 6.83 -20.70
CA LEU A 14 -25.17 6.68 -19.51
C LEU A 14 -25.66 8.02 -18.95
N PRO A 15 -26.81 8.03 -18.25
CA PRO A 15 -27.29 9.22 -17.55
C PRO A 15 -26.23 9.73 -16.57
N ALA A 16 -25.96 11.03 -16.60
CA ALA A 16 -25.16 11.67 -15.56
C ALA A 16 -25.85 11.46 -14.19
N SER A 17 -25.12 10.93 -13.20
CA SER A 17 -25.65 10.67 -11.86
C SER A 17 -25.95 11.99 -11.13
N GLY A 18 -27.20 12.43 -11.18
CA GLY A 18 -27.69 13.57 -10.41
C GLY A 18 -29.16 13.85 -10.70
N GLU A 19 -29.99 13.84 -9.67
CA GLU A 19 -31.37 14.34 -9.76
C GLU A 19 -31.35 15.77 -10.33
N ALA A 20 -32.10 15.98 -11.41
CA ALA A 20 -32.35 17.29 -11.97
C ALA A 20 -33.12 18.15 -10.96
N SER A 21 -32.39 18.92 -10.15
CA SER A 21 -32.95 20.10 -9.51
C SER A 21 -33.05 21.20 -10.56
N ALA A 22 -34.28 21.59 -10.86
CA ALA A 22 -34.56 22.74 -11.69
C ALA A 22 -33.91 24.00 -11.08
N VAL A 23 -33.14 24.70 -11.92
CA VAL A 23 -32.70 26.10 -11.78
C VAL A 23 -31.52 26.41 -10.84
N SER A 24 -30.42 26.78 -11.53
CA SER A 24 -29.37 27.77 -11.22
C SER A 24 -28.00 27.30 -10.71
N ASN A 25 -26.99 27.72 -11.49
CA ASN A 25 -25.54 27.72 -11.30
C ASN A 25 -24.78 26.42 -11.64
N ILE A 26 -24.61 26.20 -12.95
CA ILE A 26 -23.78 25.14 -13.55
C ILE A 26 -22.55 25.77 -14.21
N SER A 27 -21.33 25.29 -13.89
CA SER A 27 -20.04 25.84 -14.36
C SER A 27 -19.83 25.74 -15.89
N GLU A 28 -18.94 26.58 -16.42
CA GLU A 28 -18.65 26.69 -17.87
C GLU A 28 -17.84 25.50 -18.43
N ASP A 29 -17.19 24.72 -17.56
CA ASP A 29 -16.32 23.58 -17.92
C ASP A 29 -17.05 22.23 -18.05
N GLN A 30 -18.37 22.18 -17.85
CA GLN A 30 -19.11 20.94 -17.94
C GLN A 30 -19.29 20.44 -19.38
N GLN A 31 -19.20 19.12 -19.51
CA GLN A 31 -19.53 18.37 -20.72
C GLN A 31 -20.97 18.65 -21.15
N VAL A 32 -21.18 18.85 -22.46
CA VAL A 32 -22.53 19.01 -23.00
C VAL A 32 -23.15 17.64 -23.22
N TYR A 33 -24.30 17.43 -22.58
CA TYR A 33 -25.13 16.26 -22.78
C TYR A 33 -26.58 16.66 -23.05
N HIS A 34 -27.29 15.83 -23.79
CA HIS A 34 -28.72 15.94 -24.03
C HIS A 34 -29.42 14.73 -23.45
N HIS A 35 -30.35 14.94 -22.52
CA HIS A 35 -31.23 13.87 -22.09
C HIS A 35 -32.11 13.43 -23.26
N ALA A 36 -32.01 12.15 -23.66
CA ALA A 36 -32.88 11.57 -24.68
C ALA A 36 -34.28 11.23 -24.14
N SER A 37 -34.76 11.95 -23.12
CA SER A 37 -36.06 11.74 -22.47
C SER A 37 -37.23 11.98 -23.42
N GLY A 38 -37.08 12.89 -24.40
CA GLY A 38 -38.05 13.07 -25.49
C GLY A 38 -38.07 11.94 -26.54
N ALA A 39 -37.06 11.08 -26.56
CA ALA A 39 -36.91 9.95 -27.50
C ALA A 39 -37.20 8.57 -26.87
N GLY A 40 -37.54 8.53 -25.57
CA GLY A 40 -37.93 7.30 -24.85
C GLY A 40 -36.79 6.34 -24.52
N LEU A 41 -35.53 6.80 -24.59
CA LEU A 41 -34.34 5.96 -24.42
C LEU A 41 -33.82 5.84 -22.98
N GLY A 42 -34.13 6.80 -22.10
CA GLY A 42 -33.59 6.78 -20.73
C GLY A 42 -32.06 6.91 -20.64
N LEU A 43 -31.40 7.37 -21.71
CA LEU A 43 -29.95 7.53 -21.85
C LEU A 43 -29.59 8.97 -22.20
N ASP A 44 -28.32 9.34 -22.01
CA ASP A 44 -27.80 10.65 -22.37
C ASP A 44 -27.08 10.60 -23.72
N ILE A 45 -27.14 11.72 -24.44
CA ILE A 45 -26.39 11.91 -25.69
C ILE A 45 -25.27 12.88 -25.38
N VAL A 46 -24.04 12.43 -25.52
CA VAL A 46 -22.83 13.24 -25.36
C VAL A 46 -22.22 13.53 -26.71
N TYR A 47 -21.45 14.62 -26.81
CA TYR A 47 -20.75 14.96 -28.04
C TYR A 47 -19.25 14.82 -27.87
N VAL A 48 -18.62 14.20 -28.86
CA VAL A 48 -17.16 14.03 -28.90
C VAL A 48 -16.57 14.57 -30.19
N HIS A 49 -15.34 15.04 -30.13
CA HIS A 49 -14.57 15.54 -31.26
C HIS A 49 -13.24 14.80 -31.37
N ILE A 50 -12.75 14.62 -32.60
CA ILE A 50 -11.45 14.00 -32.90
C ILE A 50 -10.49 15.13 -33.24
N LYS A 51 -9.42 15.28 -32.46
CA LYS A 51 -8.43 16.32 -32.69
C LYS A 51 -7.59 15.97 -33.92
N ASP A 52 -7.44 16.92 -34.86
CA ASP A 52 -6.67 16.72 -36.10
C ASP A 52 -5.25 16.18 -35.83
N GLY A 53 -4.84 15.15 -36.57
CA GLY A 53 -3.49 14.58 -36.53
C GLY A 53 -3.31 13.35 -35.62
N GLN A 54 -4.36 12.83 -34.99
CA GLN A 54 -4.32 11.60 -34.21
C GLN A 54 -5.18 10.50 -34.84
N GLU A 55 -4.55 9.56 -35.54
CA GLU A 55 -5.16 8.27 -35.87
C GLU A 55 -5.03 7.35 -34.64
N GLY A 56 -6.13 7.07 -33.93
CA GLY A 56 -6.06 6.18 -32.76
C GLY A 56 -7.18 6.24 -31.71
N GLY A 57 -8.43 6.57 -32.06
CA GLY A 57 -9.56 6.39 -31.11
C GLY A 57 -9.59 7.32 -29.89
N HIS A 58 -8.77 8.38 -29.83
CA HIS A 58 -8.84 9.39 -28.78
C HIS A 58 -9.94 10.43 -29.07
N PHE A 59 -10.96 10.45 -28.21
CA PHE A 59 -12.11 11.35 -28.32
C PHE A 59 -12.08 12.39 -27.19
N THR A 60 -12.29 13.66 -27.53
CA THR A 60 -12.44 14.74 -26.54
C THR A 60 -13.90 15.17 -26.44
N HIS A 61 -14.39 15.36 -25.22
CA HIS A 61 -15.77 15.81 -25.01
C HIS A 61 -15.95 17.28 -25.37
N VAL A 62 -17.06 17.60 -26.04
CA VAL A 62 -17.45 18.98 -26.31
C VAL A 62 -17.96 19.61 -25.01
N LYS A 63 -17.35 20.72 -24.62
CA LYS A 63 -17.71 21.48 -23.41
C LYS A 63 -18.70 22.59 -23.74
N LYS A 64 -19.39 23.09 -22.71
CA LYS A 64 -20.35 24.21 -22.85
C LYS A 64 -19.69 25.46 -23.45
N GLN A 65 -18.44 25.74 -23.08
CA GLN A 65 -17.67 26.84 -23.63
C GLN A 65 -17.42 26.70 -25.14
N ASP A 66 -17.16 25.49 -25.65
CA ASP A 66 -16.96 25.25 -27.09
C ASP A 66 -18.21 25.62 -27.90
N VAL A 67 -19.39 25.24 -27.38
CA VAL A 67 -20.70 25.54 -28.00
C VAL A 67 -20.96 27.03 -28.03
N GLN A 68 -20.69 27.73 -26.92
CA GLN A 68 -20.84 29.17 -26.81
C GLN A 68 -19.89 29.92 -27.75
N GLN A 69 -18.61 29.52 -27.80
CA GLN A 69 -17.61 30.13 -28.68
C GLN A 69 -17.89 29.88 -30.16
N ALA A 70 -18.43 28.72 -30.51
CA ALA A 70 -18.82 28.39 -31.88
C ALA A 70 -20.15 29.04 -32.31
N GLY A 71 -20.92 29.60 -31.38
CA GLY A 71 -22.24 30.18 -31.64
C GLY A 71 -23.32 29.15 -31.99
N TYR A 72 -23.15 27.89 -31.56
CA TYR A 72 -24.10 26.81 -31.81
C TYR A 72 -25.23 26.85 -30.78
N THR A 73 -26.48 26.59 -31.21
CA THR A 73 -27.52 26.22 -30.26
C THR A 73 -27.42 24.73 -29.91
N ALA A 74 -28.02 24.31 -28.81
CA ALA A 74 -28.13 22.90 -28.44
C ALA A 74 -28.75 22.06 -29.58
N LYS A 75 -29.73 22.62 -30.30
CA LYS A 75 -30.36 21.97 -31.44
C LYS A 75 -29.40 21.82 -32.62
N ASP A 76 -28.58 22.84 -32.90
CA ASP A 76 -27.61 22.80 -34.00
C ASP A 76 -26.51 21.79 -33.73
N LEU A 77 -26.04 21.69 -32.48
CA LEU A 77 -25.06 20.69 -32.05
C LEU A 77 -25.63 19.28 -32.17
N TYR A 78 -26.87 19.08 -31.75
CA TYR A 78 -27.57 17.80 -31.88
C TYR A 78 -27.68 17.34 -33.34
N LEU A 79 -28.19 18.21 -34.22
CA LEU A 79 -28.36 17.88 -35.63
C LEU A 79 -27.02 17.64 -36.33
N SER A 80 -26.02 18.47 -36.05
CA SER A 80 -24.66 18.31 -36.62
C SER A 80 -24.00 17.02 -36.12
N GLY A 81 -24.15 16.72 -34.83
CA GLY A 81 -23.63 15.50 -34.21
C GLY A 81 -24.20 14.23 -34.82
N LEU A 82 -25.51 14.19 -35.08
CA LEU A 82 -26.15 13.06 -35.78
C LEU A 82 -25.70 12.95 -37.23
N GLN A 83 -25.56 14.07 -37.92
CA GLN A 83 -25.10 14.08 -39.31
C GLN A 83 -23.67 13.53 -39.42
N ASN A 84 -22.78 13.92 -38.51
CA ASN A 84 -21.40 13.45 -38.47
C ASN A 84 -21.30 11.98 -38.08
N LEU A 85 -22.09 11.54 -37.09
CA LEU A 85 -22.24 10.12 -36.76
C LEU A 85 -22.63 9.32 -38.00
N TRP A 86 -23.68 9.73 -38.70
CA TRP A 86 -24.15 9.04 -39.89
C TRP A 86 -23.11 9.01 -41.01
N LYS A 87 -22.49 10.15 -41.29
CA LYS A 87 -21.46 10.28 -42.33
C LYS A 87 -20.27 9.37 -42.05
N LYS A 88 -19.83 9.26 -40.79
CA LYS A 88 -18.71 8.42 -40.39
C LYS A 88 -19.06 6.93 -40.47
N SER A 89 -20.21 6.55 -39.95
CA SER A 89 -20.61 5.15 -39.85
C SER A 89 -21.04 4.55 -41.19
N VAL A 90 -21.69 5.32 -42.08
CA VAL A 90 -22.28 4.77 -43.32
C VAL A 90 -21.25 4.16 -44.26
N ALA A 91 -19.99 4.64 -44.24
CA ALA A 91 -18.92 4.14 -45.10
C ALA A 91 -18.44 2.73 -44.70
N HIS A 92 -18.56 2.39 -43.41
CA HIS A 92 -18.07 1.13 -42.84
C HIS A 92 -19.19 0.23 -42.31
N LEU A 93 -20.45 0.65 -42.45
CA LEU A 93 -21.61 -0.09 -41.97
C LEU A 93 -21.70 -1.46 -42.65
N LYS A 94 -21.53 -2.50 -41.85
CA LYS A 94 -21.73 -3.89 -42.23
C LYS A 94 -22.82 -4.49 -41.35
N MET A 95 -23.58 -5.40 -41.95
CA MET A 95 -24.61 -6.14 -41.25
C MET A 95 -24.27 -7.61 -41.30
N HIS A 96 -24.31 -8.26 -40.15
CA HIS A 96 -24.07 -9.69 -40.01
C HIS A 96 -25.32 -10.37 -39.48
N LYS A 97 -25.59 -11.60 -39.95
CA LYS A 97 -26.68 -12.43 -39.45
C LYS A 97 -26.09 -13.55 -38.60
N HIS A 98 -26.54 -13.64 -37.35
CA HIS A 98 -26.11 -14.65 -36.38
C HIS A 98 -27.36 -15.30 -35.78
N GLY A 99 -27.74 -16.46 -36.34
CA GLY A 99 -28.98 -17.14 -35.95
C GLY A 99 -30.21 -16.22 -36.10
N PRO A 100 -30.99 -16.00 -35.02
CA PRO A 100 -32.17 -15.12 -35.05
C PRO A 100 -31.82 -13.62 -34.97
N LEU A 101 -30.55 -13.28 -34.70
CA LEU A 101 -30.09 -11.91 -34.56
C LEU A 101 -29.47 -11.35 -35.84
N ARG A 102 -29.58 -10.03 -35.99
CA ARG A 102 -28.76 -9.25 -36.90
C ARG A 102 -27.93 -8.26 -36.09
N THR A 103 -26.64 -8.15 -36.40
CA THR A 103 -25.73 -7.20 -35.76
C THR A 103 -25.27 -6.16 -36.77
N ILE A 104 -25.06 -4.93 -36.31
CA ILE A 104 -24.49 -3.85 -37.11
C ILE A 104 -23.09 -3.58 -36.58
N THR A 105 -22.11 -3.60 -37.48
CA THR A 105 -20.71 -3.27 -37.17
C THR A 105 -20.25 -2.10 -38.03
N THR A 106 -19.42 -1.23 -37.47
CA THR A 106 -18.83 -0.08 -38.17
C THR A 106 -17.32 -0.08 -37.99
N ASP A 107 -16.78 0.92 -37.29
CA ASP A 107 -15.36 1.08 -36.96
C ASP A 107 -15.03 0.67 -35.51
N GLY A 108 -16.00 0.12 -34.77
CA GLY A 108 -15.83 -0.41 -33.41
C GLY A 108 -16.05 0.60 -32.28
N TYR A 109 -16.48 1.83 -32.58
CA TYR A 109 -16.60 2.90 -31.58
C TYR A 109 -18.03 3.39 -31.30
N PHE A 110 -18.93 3.31 -32.29
CA PHE A 110 -20.21 4.04 -32.25
C PHE A 110 -21.44 3.21 -32.62
N GLU A 111 -21.32 1.88 -32.65
CA GLU A 111 -22.37 0.96 -33.07
C GLU A 111 -23.68 1.22 -32.31
N ALA A 112 -23.63 1.32 -30.98
CA ALA A 112 -24.81 1.59 -30.16
C ALA A 112 -25.48 2.94 -30.51
N SER A 113 -24.68 3.94 -30.89
CA SER A 113 -25.16 5.30 -31.19
C SER A 113 -25.97 5.37 -32.49
N LEU A 114 -25.87 4.37 -33.37
CA LEU A 114 -26.72 4.24 -34.56
C LEU A 114 -28.21 4.09 -34.23
N LEU A 115 -28.55 3.79 -32.98
CA LEU A 115 -29.92 3.85 -32.47
C LEU A 115 -30.55 5.25 -32.67
N LEU A 116 -29.73 6.31 -32.68
CA LEU A 116 -30.18 7.71 -32.87
C LEU A 116 -30.54 8.06 -34.33
N ILE A 117 -30.15 7.24 -35.32
CA ILE A 117 -30.32 7.56 -36.74
C ILE A 117 -31.65 7.01 -37.26
N SER A 118 -32.71 7.81 -37.24
CA SER A 118 -34.04 7.37 -37.69
C SER A 118 -34.07 6.89 -39.14
N GLU A 119 -33.29 7.49 -40.04
CA GLU A 119 -33.21 7.06 -41.45
C GLU A 119 -32.72 5.61 -41.59
N LEU A 120 -31.82 5.16 -40.71
CA LEU A 120 -31.33 3.79 -40.72
C LEU A 120 -32.48 2.82 -40.46
N TRP A 121 -33.26 3.06 -39.42
CA TRP A 121 -34.32 2.15 -38.98
C TRP A 121 -35.59 2.24 -39.82
N ASP A 122 -36.05 3.46 -40.11
CA ASP A 122 -37.35 3.71 -40.76
C ASP A 122 -37.29 3.57 -42.29
N LYS A 123 -36.10 3.61 -42.89
CA LYS A 123 -35.93 3.48 -44.34
C LYS A 123 -35.04 2.30 -44.73
N ARG A 124 -33.79 2.27 -44.25
CA ARG A 124 -32.80 1.30 -44.74
C ARG A 124 -33.06 -0.11 -44.23
N LEU A 125 -33.46 -0.25 -42.96
CA LEU A 125 -33.67 -1.54 -42.33
C LEU A 125 -35.14 -1.94 -42.30
N ALA A 126 -36.08 -1.05 -42.66
CA ALA A 126 -37.52 -1.23 -42.47
C ALA A 126 -38.06 -2.59 -42.96
N SER A 127 -37.51 -3.15 -44.05
CA SER A 127 -37.93 -4.44 -44.60
C SER A 127 -37.40 -5.66 -43.83
N LEU A 128 -36.58 -5.48 -42.79
CA LEU A 128 -35.92 -6.58 -42.06
C LEU A 128 -36.69 -7.01 -40.80
N ALA A 129 -37.66 -6.23 -40.36
CA ALA A 129 -38.51 -6.54 -39.20
C ALA A 129 -39.95 -6.08 -39.48
N GLU A 130 -40.79 -7.00 -39.93
CA GLU A 130 -42.17 -6.73 -40.34
C GLU A 130 -43.04 -6.21 -39.19
N ASN A 131 -42.76 -6.66 -37.96
CA ASN A 131 -43.48 -6.22 -36.76
C ASN A 131 -42.74 -5.11 -35.99
N GLY A 132 -41.76 -4.46 -36.61
CA GLY A 132 -40.88 -3.50 -35.95
C GLY A 132 -39.74 -4.15 -35.17
N PHE A 133 -38.83 -3.32 -34.67
CA PHE A 133 -37.54 -3.78 -34.14
C PHE A 133 -37.55 -3.96 -32.63
N MET A 134 -36.87 -5.01 -32.17
CA MET A 134 -36.32 -5.10 -30.82
C MET A 134 -34.80 -5.01 -30.91
N VAL A 135 -34.18 -4.18 -30.07
CA VAL A 135 -32.75 -3.87 -30.14
C VAL A 135 -32.09 -4.01 -28.76
N ALA A 136 -30.87 -4.52 -28.74
CA ALA A 136 -29.98 -4.53 -27.58
C ALA A 136 -28.71 -3.72 -27.88
N ILE A 137 -28.29 -2.92 -26.89
CA ILE A 137 -27.05 -2.11 -26.92
C ILE A 137 -26.28 -2.26 -25.59
N PRO A 138 -25.76 -3.47 -25.28
CA PRO A 138 -25.12 -3.74 -23.99
C PRO A 138 -23.81 -2.97 -23.75
N SER A 139 -23.10 -2.56 -24.79
CA SER A 139 -21.86 -1.76 -24.73
C SER A 139 -21.81 -0.76 -25.89
N ARG A 140 -20.92 0.24 -25.83
CA ARG A 140 -20.79 1.28 -26.87
C ARG A 140 -20.57 0.73 -28.28
N ASN A 141 -19.85 -0.40 -28.38
CA ASN A 141 -19.46 -1.05 -29.63
C ASN A 141 -20.38 -2.22 -30.04
N THR A 142 -21.50 -2.44 -29.33
CA THR A 142 -22.42 -3.53 -29.63
C THR A 142 -23.81 -3.01 -29.99
N LEU A 143 -24.33 -3.42 -31.14
CA LEU A 143 -25.73 -3.22 -31.52
C LEU A 143 -26.24 -4.47 -32.24
N ALA A 144 -27.28 -5.08 -31.65
CA ALA A 144 -27.97 -6.23 -32.22
C ALA A 144 -29.48 -6.02 -32.22
N PHE A 145 -30.17 -6.58 -33.21
CA PHE A 145 -31.62 -6.47 -33.32
C PHE A 145 -32.28 -7.73 -33.90
N CYS A 146 -33.56 -7.87 -33.62
CA CYS A 146 -34.45 -8.87 -34.21
C CYS A 146 -35.83 -8.27 -34.49
N ASP A 147 -36.73 -9.07 -35.07
CA ASP A 147 -38.16 -8.72 -35.17
C ASP A 147 -38.79 -8.71 -33.76
N SER A 148 -39.64 -7.72 -33.48
CA SER A 148 -40.18 -7.50 -32.13
C SER A 148 -41.15 -8.57 -31.64
N LYS A 149 -41.63 -9.45 -32.53
CA LYS A 149 -42.45 -10.62 -32.16
C LYS A 149 -41.68 -11.95 -32.17
N SER A 150 -40.37 -11.93 -32.41
CA SER A 150 -39.55 -13.14 -32.38
C SER A 150 -39.15 -13.49 -30.96
N GLU A 151 -39.82 -14.45 -30.33
CA GLU A 151 -39.45 -14.95 -28.99
C GLU A 151 -38.01 -15.46 -28.95
N GLU A 152 -37.61 -16.25 -29.97
CA GLU A 152 -36.25 -16.76 -30.13
C GLU A 152 -35.22 -15.61 -30.24
N GLY A 153 -35.53 -14.59 -31.04
CA GLY A 153 -34.69 -13.41 -31.20
C GLY A 153 -34.56 -12.59 -29.91
N ILE A 154 -35.66 -12.39 -29.18
CA ILE A 154 -35.65 -11.67 -27.90
C ILE A 154 -34.81 -12.43 -26.87
N GLN A 155 -34.92 -13.76 -26.80
CA GLN A 155 -34.10 -14.56 -25.91
C GLN A 155 -32.62 -14.48 -26.29
N ALA A 156 -32.29 -14.56 -27.58
CA ALA A 156 -30.92 -14.39 -28.05
C ALA A 156 -30.35 -12.98 -27.76
N LEU A 157 -31.17 -11.93 -27.82
CA LEU A 157 -30.76 -10.58 -27.39
C LEU A 157 -30.45 -10.54 -25.89
N LYS A 158 -31.26 -11.19 -25.05
CA LYS A 158 -30.98 -11.31 -23.61
C LYS A 158 -29.68 -12.07 -23.33
N ASP A 159 -29.43 -13.15 -24.06
CA ASP A 159 -28.21 -13.95 -23.91
C ASP A 159 -26.98 -13.17 -24.36
N LEU A 160 -27.09 -12.38 -25.44
CA LEU A 160 -26.04 -11.45 -25.87
C LEU A 160 -25.72 -10.43 -24.78
N ILE A 161 -26.75 -9.84 -24.15
CA ILE A 161 -26.56 -8.88 -23.05
C ILE A 161 -25.78 -9.53 -21.90
N ARG A 162 -26.17 -10.75 -21.47
CA ARG A 162 -25.48 -11.48 -20.40
C ARG A 162 -24.01 -11.72 -20.72
N HIS A 163 -23.71 -12.28 -21.90
CA HIS A 163 -22.33 -12.55 -22.31
C HIS A 163 -21.48 -11.27 -22.45
N THR A 164 -22.07 -10.20 -22.97
CA THR A 164 -21.36 -8.92 -23.12
C THR A 164 -21.05 -8.31 -21.75
N HIS A 165 -22.00 -8.37 -20.81
CA HIS A 165 -21.82 -7.88 -19.45
C HIS A 165 -20.84 -8.68 -18.59
N GLU A 166 -20.44 -9.88 -19.03
CA GLU A 166 -19.42 -10.71 -18.39
C GLU A 166 -17.99 -10.37 -18.84
N SER A 167 -17.81 -9.70 -19.98
CA SER A 167 -16.50 -9.66 -20.66
C SER A 167 -16.15 -8.37 -21.43
N ALA A 168 -17.09 -7.42 -21.60
CA ALA A 168 -16.87 -6.25 -22.44
C ALA A 168 -16.57 -4.96 -21.66
N GLU A 169 -15.74 -4.10 -22.25
CA GLU A 169 -15.50 -2.74 -21.81
C GLU A 169 -16.61 -1.77 -22.30
N HIS A 170 -16.75 -0.62 -21.64
CA HIS A 170 -17.71 0.43 -22.01
C HIS A 170 -19.19 0.00 -22.05
N LEU A 171 -19.63 -0.72 -21.02
CA LEU A 171 -21.03 -1.15 -20.83
C LEU A 171 -22.01 0.04 -20.81
N LEU A 172 -23.21 -0.18 -21.36
CA LEU A 172 -24.28 0.81 -21.44
C LEU A 172 -25.53 0.38 -20.66
N THR A 173 -26.27 -0.63 -21.12
CA THR A 173 -27.57 -0.95 -20.53
C THR A 173 -27.94 -2.42 -20.70
N THR A 174 -28.59 -2.98 -19.69
CA THR A 174 -29.20 -4.32 -19.75
C THR A 174 -30.63 -4.29 -20.32
N SER A 175 -31.14 -3.13 -20.70
CA SER A 175 -32.50 -2.97 -21.22
C SER A 175 -32.57 -3.24 -22.72
N LEU A 176 -33.76 -3.63 -23.19
CA LEU A 176 -34.07 -3.72 -24.61
C LEU A 176 -34.79 -2.45 -25.08
N TYR A 177 -34.73 -2.18 -26.38
CA TYR A 177 -35.39 -1.03 -26.99
C TYR A 177 -36.30 -1.47 -28.13
N GLN A 178 -37.58 -1.13 -28.03
CA GLN A 178 -38.54 -1.41 -29.09
C GLN A 178 -38.80 -0.15 -29.91
N ARG A 179 -38.80 -0.28 -31.25
CA ARG A 179 -39.19 0.83 -32.14
C ARG A 179 -40.68 0.77 -32.47
N GLN A 180 -41.41 1.83 -32.15
CA GLN A 180 -42.83 1.99 -32.48
C GLN A 180 -43.08 3.39 -33.03
N GLU A 181 -43.74 3.50 -34.19
CA GLU A 181 -44.11 4.78 -34.82
C GLU A 181 -42.96 5.81 -34.92
N GLY A 182 -41.74 5.33 -35.21
CA GLY A 182 -40.54 6.17 -35.33
C GLY A 182 -39.91 6.61 -34.00
N LYS A 183 -40.39 6.09 -32.86
CA LYS A 183 -39.87 6.35 -31.51
C LYS A 183 -39.35 5.07 -30.85
N TRP A 184 -38.44 5.24 -29.90
CA TRP A 184 -37.95 4.14 -29.07
C TRP A 184 -38.69 4.09 -27.74
N THR A 185 -38.93 2.89 -27.26
CA THR A 185 -39.45 2.62 -25.91
C THR A 185 -38.51 1.65 -25.22
N GLU A 186 -38.00 2.04 -24.05
CA GLU A 186 -37.20 1.17 -23.19
C GLU A 186 -38.07 0.06 -22.57
N ILE A 187 -37.56 -1.18 -22.62
CA ILE A 187 -38.13 -2.35 -21.99
C ILE A 187 -37.09 -2.89 -21.00
N LYS A 188 -37.39 -2.74 -19.70
CA LYS A 188 -36.54 -3.29 -18.64
C LYS A 188 -36.51 -4.82 -18.71
N THR A 189 -35.32 -5.38 -18.54
CA THR A 189 -35.13 -6.84 -18.48
C THR A 189 -34.96 -7.30 -17.03
N ASP A 190 -35.01 -8.61 -16.85
CA ASP A 190 -34.71 -9.33 -15.61
C ASP A 190 -33.19 -9.51 -15.36
N ILE A 191 -32.34 -9.01 -16.27
CA ILE A 191 -30.89 -9.14 -16.18
C ILE A 191 -30.37 -8.10 -15.18
N SER A 192 -29.77 -8.58 -14.09
CA SER A 192 -29.13 -7.72 -13.09
C SER A 192 -28.04 -6.87 -13.73
N ASP A 193 -28.04 -5.57 -13.46
CA ASP A 193 -26.92 -4.71 -13.83
C ASP A 193 -25.69 -5.13 -13.00
N THR A 194 -24.78 -5.89 -13.62
CA THR A 194 -23.51 -6.31 -13.01
C THR A 194 -22.62 -5.13 -12.62
N ARG A 195 -23.00 -3.89 -12.94
CA ARG A 195 -22.35 -2.67 -12.44
C ARG A 195 -22.55 -2.44 -10.94
N ALA A 196 -23.47 -3.16 -10.29
CA ALA A 196 -23.52 -3.28 -8.83
C ALA A 196 -22.42 -4.21 -8.28
N GLU A 197 -21.59 -4.79 -9.14
CA GLU A 197 -20.44 -5.60 -8.76
C GLU A 197 -19.20 -4.71 -8.66
N THR A 198 -18.72 -4.50 -7.45
CA THR A 198 -17.47 -3.78 -7.17
C THR A 198 -16.28 -4.46 -7.86
N LEU A 199 -15.22 -3.69 -8.17
CA LEU A 199 -13.95 -4.24 -8.69
C LEU A 199 -13.42 -5.40 -7.81
N GLU A 200 -13.71 -5.33 -6.51
CA GLU A 200 -13.39 -6.38 -5.55
C GLU A 200 -14.13 -7.70 -5.80
N GLN A 201 -15.41 -7.64 -6.19
CA GLN A 201 -16.21 -8.81 -6.55
C GLN A 201 -15.82 -9.38 -7.92
N ALA A 202 -15.44 -8.54 -8.89
CA ALA A 202 -14.91 -8.99 -10.18
C ALA A 202 -13.58 -9.77 -10.00
N HIS A 203 -12.66 -9.26 -9.17
CA HIS A 203 -11.43 -9.97 -8.82
C HIS A 203 -11.71 -11.26 -8.02
N ALA A 204 -12.70 -11.26 -7.14
CA ALA A 204 -13.10 -12.46 -6.40
C ALA A 204 -13.58 -13.57 -7.35
N ARG A 205 -14.43 -13.23 -8.33
CA ARG A 205 -14.90 -14.19 -9.34
C ARG A 205 -13.77 -14.73 -10.22
N LEU A 206 -12.87 -13.86 -10.66
CA LEU A 206 -11.67 -14.27 -11.41
C LEU A 206 -10.83 -15.27 -10.60
N HIS A 207 -10.60 -14.95 -9.33
CA HIS A 207 -9.84 -15.82 -8.43
C HIS A 207 -10.51 -17.19 -8.25
N GLU A 208 -11.83 -17.23 -8.03
CA GLU A 208 -12.60 -18.48 -7.95
C GLU A 208 -12.54 -19.29 -9.24
N GLY A 209 -12.71 -18.65 -10.40
CA GLY A 209 -12.61 -19.30 -11.70
C GLY A 209 -11.23 -19.92 -11.95
N MET A 210 -10.15 -19.22 -11.58
CA MET A 210 -8.79 -19.76 -11.68
C MET A 210 -8.54 -20.90 -10.71
N LEU A 211 -9.09 -20.86 -9.50
CA LEU A 211 -8.99 -21.98 -8.57
C LEU A 211 -9.72 -23.22 -9.11
N ALA A 212 -10.92 -23.05 -9.68
CA ALA A 212 -11.68 -24.16 -10.27
C ALA A 212 -10.91 -24.79 -11.45
N ASN A 213 -10.31 -23.98 -12.32
CA ASN A 213 -9.45 -24.44 -13.42
C ASN A 213 -8.21 -25.20 -12.93
N ALA A 214 -7.60 -24.77 -11.82
CA ALA A 214 -6.47 -25.47 -11.22
C ALA A 214 -6.88 -26.84 -10.66
N GLU A 215 -8.06 -26.95 -10.04
CA GLU A 215 -8.60 -28.22 -9.54
C GLU A 215 -8.92 -29.21 -10.67
N VAL A 216 -9.33 -28.74 -11.85
CA VAL A 216 -9.48 -29.61 -13.04
C VAL A 216 -8.15 -30.31 -13.36
N LEU A 217 -7.01 -29.61 -13.33
CA LEU A 217 -5.71 -30.25 -13.56
C LEU A 217 -5.37 -31.28 -12.48
N ARG A 218 -5.67 -30.98 -11.21
CA ARG A 218 -5.47 -31.94 -10.10
C ARG A 218 -6.31 -33.20 -10.28
N ASN A 219 -7.55 -33.05 -10.76
CA ASN A 219 -8.42 -34.19 -11.07
C ASN A 219 -7.87 -35.00 -12.26
N ILE A 220 -7.37 -34.35 -13.31
CA ILE A 220 -6.70 -35.03 -14.42
C ILE A 220 -5.49 -35.82 -13.92
N ALA A 221 -4.63 -35.22 -13.09
CA ALA A 221 -3.47 -35.88 -12.50
C ALA A 221 -3.88 -37.12 -11.67
N ARG A 222 -4.93 -36.99 -10.86
CA ARG A 222 -5.45 -38.08 -10.03
C ARG A 222 -6.06 -39.21 -10.86
N GLU A 223 -6.99 -38.89 -11.76
CA GLU A 223 -7.77 -39.88 -12.49
C GLU A 223 -6.97 -40.57 -13.60
N HIS A 224 -6.16 -39.81 -14.35
CA HIS A 224 -5.48 -40.31 -15.54
C HIS A 224 -4.04 -40.75 -15.26
N PHE A 225 -3.40 -40.19 -14.23
CA PHE A 225 -2.00 -40.49 -13.90
C PHE A 225 -1.82 -41.13 -12.52
N GLN A 226 -2.89 -41.25 -11.71
CA GLN A 226 -2.84 -41.82 -10.36
C GLN A 226 -1.81 -41.11 -9.46
N ILE A 227 -1.65 -39.80 -9.65
CA ILE A 227 -0.73 -38.95 -8.89
C ILE A 227 -1.54 -37.84 -8.21
N GLU A 228 -1.36 -37.70 -6.90
CA GLU A 228 -1.79 -36.49 -6.20
C GLU A 228 -0.71 -35.41 -6.30
N ILE A 229 -1.14 -34.23 -6.75
CA ILE A 229 -0.32 -33.03 -6.78
C ILE A 229 -0.93 -31.98 -5.85
N ASP A 230 -0.06 -31.33 -5.08
CA ASP A 230 -0.42 -30.21 -4.21
C ASP A 230 0.12 -28.89 -4.75
N TYR A 231 -0.38 -27.78 -4.19
CA TYR A 231 0.01 -26.43 -4.58
C TYR A 231 1.40 -26.04 -4.02
N ASP A 232 2.40 -26.83 -4.35
CA ASP A 232 3.78 -26.69 -3.90
C ASP A 232 4.78 -26.89 -5.05
N ILE A 233 6.08 -26.88 -4.72
CA ILE A 233 7.12 -27.08 -5.74
C ILE A 233 7.11 -28.49 -6.34
N GLY A 234 6.59 -29.49 -5.62
CA GLY A 234 6.40 -30.85 -6.12
C GLY A 234 5.36 -30.90 -7.22
N GLY A 235 4.22 -30.25 -7.02
CA GLY A 235 3.17 -30.08 -8.05
C GLY A 235 3.68 -29.33 -9.28
N VAL A 236 4.43 -28.24 -9.11
CA VAL A 236 5.00 -27.49 -10.25
C VAL A 236 6.00 -28.33 -11.05
N ARG A 237 6.82 -29.17 -10.39
CA ARG A 237 7.72 -30.11 -11.08
C ARG A 237 6.95 -31.13 -11.91
N TRP A 238 5.85 -31.64 -11.38
CA TRP A 238 4.99 -32.57 -12.11
C TRP A 238 4.37 -31.89 -13.34
N VAL A 239 3.81 -30.69 -13.19
CA VAL A 239 3.23 -29.93 -14.32
C VAL A 239 4.29 -29.65 -15.39
N ASN A 240 5.51 -29.26 -15.00
CA ASN A 240 6.61 -29.04 -15.93
C ASN A 240 6.89 -30.29 -16.78
N GLN A 241 6.93 -31.48 -16.16
CA GLN A 241 7.13 -32.74 -16.87
C GLN A 241 5.93 -33.13 -17.74
N PHE A 242 4.71 -32.88 -17.27
CA PHE A 242 3.48 -33.13 -18.02
C PHE A 242 3.42 -32.31 -19.32
N LEU A 243 3.79 -31.02 -19.27
CA LEU A 243 3.86 -30.16 -20.45
C LEU A 243 4.94 -30.63 -21.43
N GLU A 244 6.11 -31.02 -20.93
CA GLU A 244 7.22 -31.52 -21.75
C GLU A 244 6.85 -32.83 -22.47
N ASN A 245 6.15 -33.74 -21.80
CA ASN A 245 5.65 -34.96 -22.42
C ASN A 245 4.56 -34.67 -23.46
N THR A 246 3.67 -33.71 -23.18
CA THR A 246 2.63 -33.27 -24.11
C THR A 246 3.23 -32.68 -25.39
N TYR A 247 4.23 -31.81 -25.26
CA TYR A 247 5.00 -31.26 -26.38
C TYR A 247 5.62 -32.37 -27.24
N LYS A 248 6.34 -33.31 -26.61
CA LYS A 248 7.01 -34.43 -27.31
C LYS A 248 6.04 -35.37 -28.03
N ASN A 249 4.83 -35.52 -27.53
CA ASN A 249 3.81 -36.41 -28.10
C ASN A 249 3.03 -35.76 -29.26
N GLY A 250 3.22 -34.46 -29.55
CA GLY A 250 2.71 -33.79 -30.75
C GLY A 250 1.18 -33.64 -30.85
N SER A 251 0.43 -33.82 -29.75
CA SER A 251 -1.03 -33.74 -29.75
C SER A 251 -1.52 -32.29 -29.66
N THR A 252 -2.01 -31.74 -30.78
CA THR A 252 -2.43 -30.32 -30.87
C THR A 252 -3.89 -30.05 -30.53
N GLN A 253 -4.69 -31.08 -30.23
CA GLN A 253 -6.15 -30.95 -30.28
C GLN A 253 -6.78 -30.25 -29.06
N ASP A 254 -6.00 -29.99 -27.99
CA ASP A 254 -6.52 -29.38 -26.75
C ASP A 254 -5.55 -28.41 -26.04
N HIS A 255 -4.60 -27.81 -26.77
CA HIS A 255 -3.61 -26.90 -26.15
C HIS A 255 -4.25 -25.74 -25.38
N LYS A 256 -5.42 -25.23 -25.80
CA LYS A 256 -6.10 -24.13 -25.10
C LYS A 256 -6.53 -24.49 -23.67
N ASN A 257 -7.12 -25.68 -23.50
CA ASN A 257 -7.56 -26.16 -22.19
C ASN A 257 -6.36 -26.48 -21.30
N ILE A 258 -5.32 -27.10 -21.86
CA ILE A 258 -4.08 -27.39 -21.14
C ILE A 258 -3.41 -26.09 -20.68
N ILE A 259 -3.34 -25.06 -21.54
CA ILE A 259 -2.79 -23.73 -21.20
C ILE A 259 -3.54 -23.15 -20.01
N LEU A 260 -4.87 -23.17 -20.04
CA LEU A 260 -5.70 -22.60 -18.99
C LEU A 260 -5.55 -23.37 -17.67
N PHE A 261 -5.66 -24.70 -17.68
CA PHE A 261 -5.61 -25.50 -16.45
C PHE A 261 -4.22 -25.55 -15.83
N ALA A 262 -3.16 -25.76 -16.64
CA ALA A 262 -1.79 -25.75 -16.16
C ALA A 262 -1.33 -24.35 -15.75
N GLY A 263 -1.74 -23.31 -16.49
CA GLY A 263 -1.47 -21.91 -16.15
C GLY A 263 -2.12 -21.52 -14.82
N ALA A 264 -3.40 -21.87 -14.65
CA ALA A 264 -4.13 -21.66 -13.41
C ALA A 264 -3.49 -22.40 -12.23
N PHE A 265 -3.09 -23.68 -12.40
CA PHE A 265 -2.42 -24.45 -11.35
C PHE A 265 -1.08 -23.83 -10.94
N VAL A 266 -0.20 -23.54 -11.90
CA VAL A 266 1.10 -22.89 -11.62
C VAL A 266 0.87 -21.53 -10.97
N GLY A 267 -0.14 -20.80 -11.42
CA GLY A 267 -0.52 -19.53 -10.83
C GLY A 267 -1.00 -19.66 -9.38
N GLN A 268 -1.81 -20.66 -9.06
CA GLN A 268 -2.22 -20.93 -7.68
C GLN A 268 -1.04 -21.34 -6.79
N CYS A 269 -0.06 -22.07 -7.32
CA CYS A 269 1.20 -22.30 -6.63
C CYS A 269 1.90 -20.96 -6.33
N ILE A 270 2.01 -20.05 -7.30
CA ILE A 270 2.63 -18.73 -7.08
C ILE A 270 1.88 -17.94 -6.00
N VAL A 271 0.56 -17.77 -6.13
CA VAL A 271 -0.29 -17.03 -5.18
C VAL A 271 -0.16 -17.56 -3.76
N ARG A 272 -0.25 -18.88 -3.55
CA ARG A 272 -0.10 -19.48 -2.21
C ARG A 272 1.31 -19.34 -1.65
N SER A 273 2.29 -19.20 -2.53
CA SER A 273 3.69 -19.30 -2.15
C SER A 273 4.34 -17.95 -1.85
N ILE A 274 3.86 -16.86 -2.44
CA ILE A 274 4.40 -15.51 -2.28
C ILE A 274 3.32 -14.42 -2.11
N GLY A 275 2.03 -14.79 -2.16
CA GLY A 275 0.92 -13.85 -2.23
C GLY A 275 0.66 -13.34 -3.65
N GLY A 276 -0.17 -12.30 -3.76
CA GLY A 276 -0.62 -11.74 -5.03
C GLY A 276 -2.08 -12.07 -5.35
N LYS A 277 -2.63 -11.42 -6.37
CA LYS A 277 -4.01 -11.58 -6.82
C LYS A 277 -4.03 -11.89 -8.32
N TRP A 278 -5.01 -12.68 -8.73
CA TRP A 278 -5.31 -12.83 -10.16
C TRP A 278 -5.84 -11.50 -10.70
N ASP A 279 -5.42 -11.16 -11.90
CA ASP A 279 -5.80 -9.94 -12.60
C ASP A 279 -5.74 -10.16 -14.13
N TRP A 280 -6.27 -9.19 -14.87
CA TRP A 280 -6.16 -9.10 -16.32
C TRP A 280 -5.10 -8.09 -16.71
N HIS A 281 -4.31 -8.43 -17.73
CA HIS A 281 -3.41 -7.48 -18.37
C HIS A 281 -3.45 -7.68 -19.88
N GLY A 282 -4.14 -6.78 -20.58
CA GLY A 282 -4.54 -7.01 -21.98
C GLY A 282 -5.42 -8.27 -22.07
N ASP A 283 -5.03 -9.20 -22.95
CA ASP A 283 -5.75 -10.47 -23.17
C ASP A 283 -5.23 -11.64 -22.31
N ASP A 284 -4.31 -11.40 -21.35
CA ASP A 284 -3.67 -12.46 -20.55
C ASP A 284 -4.11 -12.44 -19.08
N TYR A 285 -4.12 -13.64 -18.49
CA TYR A 285 -4.38 -13.85 -17.07
C TYR A 285 -3.06 -13.81 -16.29
N VAL A 286 -2.94 -12.82 -15.42
CA VAL A 286 -1.71 -12.55 -14.70
C VAL A 286 -1.90 -12.61 -13.20
N ILE A 287 -0.79 -12.79 -12.50
CA ILE A 287 -0.71 -12.62 -11.05
C ILE A 287 -0.02 -11.29 -10.81
N ARG A 288 -0.75 -10.38 -10.17
CA ARG A 288 -0.22 -9.12 -9.68
C ARG A 288 0.19 -9.26 -8.23
N THR A 289 1.47 -9.08 -7.94
CA THR A 289 1.99 -9.05 -6.57
C THR A 289 1.76 -7.71 -5.89
N ALA A 290 1.98 -7.63 -4.58
CA ALA A 290 1.82 -6.38 -3.82
C ALA A 290 2.79 -5.25 -4.24
N ASP A 291 3.90 -5.59 -4.90
CA ASP A 291 4.84 -4.65 -5.52
C ASP A 291 4.57 -4.40 -7.01
N ASP A 292 3.35 -4.73 -7.47
CA ASP A 292 2.83 -4.48 -8.82
C ASP A 292 3.60 -5.19 -9.96
N LYS A 293 4.36 -6.24 -9.63
CA LYS A 293 4.94 -7.11 -10.65
C LYS A 293 3.88 -8.05 -11.19
N LEU A 294 3.90 -8.25 -12.50
CA LEU A 294 3.00 -9.13 -13.23
C LEU A 294 3.73 -10.42 -13.60
N PHE A 295 3.13 -11.55 -13.26
CA PHE A 295 3.56 -12.86 -13.70
C PHE A 295 2.48 -13.48 -14.57
N SER A 296 2.88 -14.04 -15.71
CA SER A 296 1.95 -14.64 -16.69
C SER A 296 2.10 -16.15 -16.79
N PRO A 297 1.52 -16.95 -15.87
CA PRO A 297 1.59 -18.41 -15.91
C PRO A 297 1.06 -19.02 -17.21
N CYS A 298 -0.09 -18.54 -17.71
CA CYS A 298 -0.74 -19.06 -18.92
C CYS A 298 0.14 -18.84 -20.16
N SER A 299 0.65 -17.62 -20.35
CA SER A 299 1.63 -17.33 -21.40
C SER A 299 2.89 -18.20 -21.29
N LYS A 300 3.37 -18.49 -20.08
CA LYS A 300 4.54 -19.34 -19.88
C LYS A 300 4.27 -20.79 -20.29
N VAL A 301 3.10 -21.33 -19.96
CA VAL A 301 2.66 -22.66 -20.38
C VAL A 301 2.53 -22.73 -21.91
N ALA A 302 1.90 -21.72 -22.52
CA ALA A 302 1.73 -21.65 -23.97
C ALA A 302 3.07 -21.69 -24.71
N LYS A 303 4.06 -20.93 -24.23
CA LYS A 303 5.43 -20.96 -24.76
C LYS A 303 6.05 -22.36 -24.63
N GLN A 304 6.00 -22.97 -23.44
CA GLN A 304 6.60 -24.29 -23.23
C GLN A 304 5.94 -25.40 -24.07
N LEU A 305 4.63 -25.34 -24.33
CA LEU A 305 3.96 -26.26 -25.25
C LEU A 305 4.31 -26.02 -26.73
N ALA A 306 4.74 -24.81 -27.09
CA ALA A 306 5.11 -24.46 -28.46
C ALA A 306 6.55 -24.82 -28.81
N CYS A 307 7.50 -24.63 -27.87
CA CYS A 307 8.93 -24.81 -28.12
C CYS A 307 9.61 -25.89 -27.26
N GLY A 308 8.92 -26.53 -26.32
CA GLY A 308 9.53 -27.46 -25.36
C GLY A 308 10.37 -26.74 -24.29
N GLN A 309 11.06 -27.53 -23.47
CA GLN A 309 11.93 -27.00 -22.42
C GLN A 309 13.33 -26.63 -22.95
N ASP A 310 13.56 -25.36 -23.29
CA ASP A 310 14.91 -24.77 -23.32
C ASP A 310 15.25 -24.21 -21.93
N GLY A 311 16.46 -24.48 -21.44
CA GLY A 311 16.90 -24.20 -20.06
C GLY A 311 16.52 -22.80 -19.53
N GLU A 312 16.11 -22.74 -18.26
CA GLU A 312 15.60 -21.57 -17.53
C GLU A 312 14.27 -20.96 -18.03
N ASP A 313 13.82 -21.21 -19.28
CA ASP A 313 12.58 -20.67 -19.84
C ASP A 313 11.34 -21.60 -19.66
N SER A 314 11.25 -22.32 -18.52
CA SER A 314 10.13 -23.24 -18.22
C SER A 314 9.20 -22.72 -17.11
N VAL A 315 8.04 -23.34 -16.92
CA VAL A 315 7.15 -23.02 -15.77
C VAL A 315 7.82 -23.27 -14.43
N LEU A 316 8.68 -24.29 -14.33
CA LEU A 316 9.50 -24.55 -13.15
C LEU A 316 10.59 -23.49 -12.97
N GLY A 317 11.19 -23.02 -14.07
CA GLY A 317 12.15 -21.91 -14.06
C GLY A 317 11.51 -20.63 -13.53
N LEU A 318 10.35 -20.26 -14.08
CA LEU A 318 9.54 -19.12 -13.62
C LEU A 318 9.25 -19.21 -12.11
N TYR A 319 8.73 -20.35 -11.64
CA TYR A 319 8.38 -20.52 -10.23
C TYR A 319 9.59 -20.38 -9.29
N LYS A 320 10.77 -20.89 -9.69
CA LYS A 320 12.01 -20.75 -8.91
C LYS A 320 12.50 -19.30 -8.86
N VAL A 321 12.54 -18.62 -10.01
CA VAL A 321 12.93 -17.19 -10.07
C VAL A 321 12.02 -16.34 -9.20
N ILE A 322 10.70 -16.60 -9.23
CA ILE A 322 9.74 -15.93 -8.35
C ILE A 322 10.05 -16.23 -6.87
N LYS A 323 10.30 -17.50 -6.51
CA LYS A 323 10.67 -17.86 -5.13
C LYS A 323 11.96 -17.21 -4.65
N ASP A 324 12.92 -17.01 -5.54
CA ASP A 324 14.17 -16.31 -5.23
C ASP A 324 13.95 -14.79 -5.10
N MET A 325 13.04 -14.20 -5.88
CA MET A 325 12.65 -12.80 -5.77
C MET A 325 11.85 -12.48 -4.50
N TYR A 326 11.05 -13.44 -4.00
CA TYR A 326 10.19 -13.29 -2.84
C TYR A 326 10.49 -14.38 -1.79
N PRO A 327 11.67 -14.31 -1.13
CA PRO A 327 12.02 -15.26 -0.08
C PRO A 327 11.03 -15.15 1.08
N PRO A 328 10.75 -16.25 1.81
CA PRO A 328 9.88 -16.23 2.98
C PRO A 328 10.30 -15.15 3.98
N SER A 329 9.32 -14.54 4.66
CA SER A 329 9.60 -13.61 5.75
C SER A 329 10.49 -14.28 6.80
N LEU A 330 11.59 -13.62 7.16
CA LEU A 330 12.50 -14.10 8.18
C LEU A 330 11.76 -14.30 9.52
N SER A 331 12.09 -15.39 10.20
CA SER A 331 11.65 -15.62 11.59
C SER A 331 12.16 -14.48 12.48
N LYS A 332 11.53 -14.26 13.64
CA LYS A 332 11.94 -13.20 14.59
C LYS A 332 13.42 -13.36 15.00
N ALA A 333 13.86 -14.60 15.21
CA ALA A 333 15.26 -14.97 15.47
C ALA A 333 16.21 -14.57 14.31
N GLN A 334 15.84 -14.88 13.08
CA GLN A 334 16.62 -14.54 11.88
C GLN A 334 16.70 -13.01 11.66
N ARG A 335 15.62 -12.26 11.92
CA ARG A 335 15.62 -10.79 11.88
C ARG A 335 16.56 -10.19 12.94
N LEU A 336 16.60 -10.77 14.13
CA LEU A 336 17.50 -10.37 15.20
C LEU A 336 18.97 -10.59 14.80
N LEU A 337 19.30 -11.75 14.24
CA LEU A 337 20.63 -12.06 13.72
C LEU A 337 21.09 -11.03 12.66
N GLN A 338 20.20 -10.70 11.71
CA GLN A 338 20.47 -9.70 10.68
C GLN A 338 20.68 -8.29 11.27
N THR A 339 19.92 -7.93 12.30
CA THR A 339 20.03 -6.64 12.97
C THR A 339 21.35 -6.52 13.73
N LEU A 340 21.76 -7.59 14.43
CA LEU A 340 23.04 -7.64 15.13
C LEU A 340 24.21 -7.51 14.16
N TYR A 341 24.18 -8.22 13.03
CA TYR A 341 25.22 -8.13 12.01
C TYR A 341 25.37 -6.71 11.44
N LYS A 342 24.25 -6.01 11.19
CA LYS A 342 24.27 -4.63 10.69
C LYS A 342 24.83 -3.63 11.70
N ARG A 343 24.62 -3.86 13.01
CA ARG A 343 25.03 -2.94 14.08
C ARG A 343 26.45 -3.19 14.58
N HIS A 344 26.92 -4.43 14.51
CA HIS A 344 28.18 -4.87 15.11
C HIS A 344 29.01 -5.64 14.08
N ALA A 345 29.69 -4.91 13.20
CA ALA A 345 30.59 -5.49 12.20
C ALA A 345 31.82 -6.17 12.81
N ASP A 346 32.12 -5.87 14.08
CA ASP A 346 33.22 -6.39 14.89
C ASP A 346 32.89 -7.72 15.58
N TYR A 347 31.62 -8.12 15.62
CA TYR A 347 31.18 -9.37 16.26
C TYR A 347 31.47 -10.57 15.35
N GLN A 348 31.62 -11.73 15.97
CA GLN A 348 31.83 -13.00 15.26
C GLN A 348 30.53 -13.79 15.22
N PHE A 349 30.08 -14.13 14.02
CA PHE A 349 28.80 -14.79 13.78
C PHE A 349 29.03 -16.21 13.28
N TYR A 350 28.29 -17.17 13.84
CA TYR A 350 28.40 -18.57 13.50
C TYR A 350 27.02 -19.17 13.26
N ILE A 351 26.92 -20.03 12.25
CA ILE A 351 25.68 -20.71 11.86
C ILE A 351 25.92 -22.21 11.78
N ALA A 352 24.89 -23.02 12.05
CA ALA A 352 24.96 -24.45 11.80
C ALA A 352 24.50 -24.75 10.37
N SER A 353 25.27 -25.57 9.65
CA SER A 353 24.83 -26.10 8.36
C SER A 353 25.45 -27.47 8.09
N VAL A 354 24.84 -28.21 7.17
CA VAL A 354 25.39 -29.46 6.64
C VAL A 354 26.14 -29.14 5.35
N LEU A 355 27.46 -29.29 5.38
CA LEU A 355 28.33 -29.18 4.21
C LEU A 355 29.07 -30.51 4.05
N ASP A 356 29.14 -31.03 2.82
CA ASP A 356 29.80 -32.30 2.51
C ASP A 356 29.35 -33.47 3.42
N GLN A 357 28.05 -33.52 3.69
CA GLN A 357 27.39 -34.52 4.57
C GLN A 357 27.83 -34.47 6.04
N ARG A 358 28.53 -33.42 6.48
CA ARG A 358 28.91 -33.20 7.88
C ARG A 358 28.21 -31.99 8.46
N LEU A 359 27.60 -32.15 9.62
CA LEU A 359 27.03 -31.06 10.41
C LEU A 359 28.16 -30.32 11.12
N GLN A 360 28.25 -29.00 10.95
CA GLN A 360 29.32 -28.18 11.53
C GLN A 360 28.90 -26.72 11.74
N TRP A 361 29.64 -26.03 12.61
CA TRP A 361 29.55 -24.59 12.82
C TRP A 361 30.41 -23.86 11.81
N LEU A 362 29.81 -22.92 11.07
CA LEU A 362 30.46 -22.16 10.02
C LEU A 362 30.52 -20.69 10.39
N ARG A 363 31.69 -20.09 10.25
CA ARG A 363 31.88 -18.66 10.47
C ARG A 363 31.29 -17.88 9.31
N VAL A 364 30.42 -16.92 9.62
CA VAL A 364 29.90 -15.95 8.67
C VAL A 364 30.98 -14.92 8.35
N THR A 365 31.30 -14.78 7.08
CA THR A 365 32.27 -13.80 6.57
C THR A 365 31.58 -12.51 6.11
N LYS A 366 30.38 -12.64 5.53
CA LYS A 366 29.60 -11.52 5.01
C LYS A 366 28.10 -11.80 5.10
N MET A 367 27.27 -10.79 5.35
CA MET A 367 25.82 -10.89 5.16
C MET A 367 25.31 -9.75 4.29
N ASP A 368 24.85 -10.08 3.08
CA ASP A 368 24.31 -9.14 2.09
C ASP A 368 22.79 -9.31 2.03
N GLY A 369 22.08 -8.46 2.79
CA GLY A 369 20.63 -8.61 2.94
C GLY A 369 20.29 -9.95 3.60
N ASN A 370 19.58 -10.83 2.87
CA ASN A 370 19.21 -12.16 3.33
C ASN A 370 20.22 -13.25 2.91
N LEU A 371 21.31 -12.89 2.23
CA LEU A 371 22.33 -13.84 1.81
C LEU A 371 23.48 -13.85 2.80
N VAL A 372 23.85 -15.03 3.29
CA VAL A 372 24.89 -15.24 4.30
C VAL A 372 26.04 -15.99 3.65
N HIS A 373 27.20 -15.35 3.60
CA HIS A 373 28.44 -15.90 3.11
C HIS A 373 29.21 -16.52 4.27
N VAL A 374 29.69 -17.75 4.08
CA VAL A 374 30.48 -18.47 5.06
C VAL A 374 31.79 -19.01 4.49
N GLN A 375 32.80 -19.08 5.34
CA GLN A 375 34.10 -19.65 5.00
C GLN A 375 34.04 -21.19 5.08
N ARG A 376 34.50 -21.89 4.03
CA ARG A 376 34.71 -23.34 4.13
C ARG A 376 35.93 -23.64 5.02
N PRO A 377 35.86 -24.65 5.90
CA PRO A 377 37.05 -25.19 6.55
C PRO A 377 38.01 -25.76 5.50
N THR A 378 39.24 -25.26 5.45
CA THR A 378 40.31 -25.87 4.65
C THR A 378 40.80 -27.11 5.39
N GLU A 379 40.46 -28.31 4.91
CA GLU A 379 41.06 -29.55 5.43
C GLU A 379 42.56 -29.55 5.10
N GLY A 380 43.42 -29.32 6.10
CA GLY A 380 44.80 -29.81 6.11
C GLY A 380 45.83 -29.13 5.19
N LYS A 381 45.70 -27.84 4.86
CA LYS A 381 46.79 -27.07 4.23
C LYS A 381 47.28 -25.95 5.14
N GLU A 382 48.59 -25.94 5.40
CA GLU A 382 49.30 -24.93 6.18
C GLU A 382 49.01 -23.51 5.67
N GLU A 383 49.00 -22.55 6.59
CA GLU A 383 48.63 -21.12 6.46
C GLU A 383 49.41 -20.30 5.41
N ASN A 384 50.24 -20.90 4.56
CA ASN A 384 51.15 -20.18 3.66
C ASN A 384 50.77 -20.16 2.17
N ASP A 385 49.62 -20.69 1.76
CA ASP A 385 49.15 -20.55 0.38
C ASP A 385 48.05 -19.49 0.27
N ALA A 386 48.37 -18.38 -0.40
CA ALA A 386 47.50 -17.22 -0.65
C ALA A 386 46.38 -17.50 -1.68
N ALA A 387 45.69 -18.64 -1.57
CA ALA A 387 44.48 -18.93 -2.34
C ALA A 387 43.25 -18.53 -1.53
N THR A 388 42.44 -17.64 -2.11
CA THR A 388 41.20 -17.13 -1.50
C THR A 388 40.31 -18.29 -1.04
N PRO A 389 39.90 -18.35 0.25
CA PRO A 389 39.11 -19.47 0.75
C PRO A 389 37.78 -19.55 0.00
N ALA A 390 37.43 -20.76 -0.47
CA ALA A 390 36.17 -21.01 -1.16
C ALA A 390 34.99 -20.62 -0.25
N THR A 391 34.23 -19.61 -0.66
CA THR A 391 33.08 -19.10 0.09
C THR A 391 31.81 -19.80 -0.41
N THR A 392 30.93 -20.23 0.50
CA THR A 392 29.59 -20.77 0.16
C THR A 392 28.51 -19.82 0.70
N CYS A 393 27.38 -19.74 0.01
CA CYS A 393 26.29 -18.84 0.38
C CYS A 393 25.03 -19.62 0.78
N PHE A 394 24.33 -19.11 1.78
CA PHE A 394 23.05 -19.64 2.26
C PHE A 394 22.05 -18.51 2.42
N TYR A 395 20.76 -18.79 2.24
CA TYR A 395 19.74 -17.82 2.58
C TYR A 395 19.45 -17.85 4.08
N LEU A 396 19.30 -16.67 4.69
CA LEU A 396 19.08 -16.49 6.11
C LEU A 396 17.81 -17.19 6.62
N HIS A 397 16.76 -17.30 5.78
CA HIS A 397 15.53 -18.04 6.14
C HIS A 397 15.75 -19.55 6.30
N GLN A 398 16.84 -20.10 5.76
CA GLN A 398 17.21 -21.51 5.88
C GLN A 398 17.97 -21.80 7.18
N MET A 399 18.30 -20.76 7.96
CA MET A 399 19.14 -20.87 9.16
C MET A 399 18.30 -20.98 10.42
N HIS A 400 18.43 -22.10 11.11
CA HIS A 400 17.63 -22.40 12.30
C HIS A 400 18.48 -22.44 13.57
N SER A 401 19.80 -22.51 13.44
CA SER A 401 20.72 -22.56 14.59
C SER A 401 21.92 -21.66 14.35
N TYR A 402 22.22 -20.79 15.30
CA TYR A 402 23.31 -19.81 15.21
C TYR A 402 23.79 -19.36 16.59
N TYR A 403 24.99 -18.80 16.67
CA TYR A 403 25.48 -18.08 17.84
C TYR A 403 26.38 -16.90 17.45
N VAL A 404 26.51 -15.94 18.36
CA VAL A 404 27.23 -14.67 18.15
C VAL A 404 28.15 -14.40 19.33
N LEU A 405 29.42 -14.07 19.04
CA LEU A 405 30.42 -13.67 20.03
C LEU A 405 30.80 -12.20 19.85
N SER A 406 31.05 -11.51 20.96
CA SER A 406 31.68 -10.17 20.95
C SER A 406 33.15 -10.26 20.51
N PRO A 407 33.84 -9.12 20.26
CA PRO A 407 35.27 -9.12 19.95
C PRO A 407 36.12 -9.69 21.09
N THR A 408 35.61 -9.66 22.32
CA THR A 408 36.26 -10.22 23.52
C THR A 408 35.98 -11.71 23.73
N GLY A 409 35.24 -12.36 22.81
CA GLY A 409 34.88 -13.78 22.90
C GLY A 409 33.70 -14.09 23.82
N THR A 410 32.95 -13.07 24.26
CA THR A 410 31.78 -13.26 25.13
C THR A 410 30.57 -13.66 24.30
N LEU A 411 29.81 -14.68 24.75
CA LEU A 411 28.59 -15.12 24.07
C LEU A 411 27.49 -14.06 24.18
N MET A 412 27.06 -13.52 23.04
CA MET A 412 26.05 -12.46 22.95
C MET A 412 24.66 -13.01 22.63
N LEU A 413 24.59 -14.02 21.76
CA LEU A 413 23.32 -14.62 21.33
C LEU A 413 23.55 -16.09 20.93
N ALA A 414 22.58 -16.95 21.20
CA ALA A 414 22.56 -18.34 20.74
C ALA A 414 21.11 -18.80 20.54
N GLU A 415 20.81 -19.45 19.42
CA GLU A 415 19.48 -19.93 19.06
C GLU A 415 19.55 -21.33 18.42
N GLY A 416 18.54 -22.17 18.67
CA GLY A 416 18.31 -23.41 17.92
C GLY A 416 19.39 -24.50 18.08
N ILE A 417 20.18 -24.47 19.15
CA ILE A 417 21.27 -25.41 19.38
C ILE A 417 20.74 -26.73 19.98
N SER A 418 20.71 -27.79 19.18
CA SER A 418 20.41 -29.15 19.64
C SER A 418 21.58 -29.74 20.45
N GLU A 419 21.36 -30.85 21.17
CA GLU A 419 22.41 -31.58 21.89
C GLU A 419 23.56 -32.02 20.96
N SER A 420 23.22 -32.45 19.73
CA SER A 420 24.18 -32.79 18.68
C SER A 420 24.99 -31.60 18.16
N LEU A 421 24.45 -30.39 18.23
CA LEU A 421 25.15 -29.15 17.86
C LEU A 421 25.97 -28.60 19.03
N ALA A 422 25.50 -28.78 20.26
CA ALA A 422 26.17 -28.33 21.47
C ALA A 422 27.50 -29.06 21.71
N SER A 423 27.59 -30.33 21.31
CA SER A 423 28.83 -31.12 21.38
C SER A 423 29.93 -30.62 20.43
N LEU A 424 29.56 -29.85 19.40
CA LEU A 424 30.45 -29.28 18.39
C LEU A 424 30.91 -27.85 18.73
N LEU A 425 30.45 -27.27 19.84
CA LEU A 425 30.85 -25.92 20.26
C LEU A 425 32.22 -25.91 20.94
N PRO A 426 32.99 -24.81 20.80
CA PRO A 426 34.18 -24.57 21.63
C PRO A 426 33.90 -24.68 23.13
N ASP A 427 34.88 -25.17 23.91
CA ASP A 427 34.71 -25.47 25.34
C ASP A 427 34.28 -24.26 26.19
N ASP A 428 34.80 -23.09 25.87
CA ASP A 428 34.48 -21.79 26.48
C ASP A 428 33.06 -21.33 26.14
N VAL A 429 32.63 -21.47 24.88
CA VAL A 429 31.26 -21.16 24.45
C VAL A 429 30.27 -22.13 25.09
N ARG A 430 30.60 -23.43 25.12
CA ARG A 430 29.79 -24.50 25.71
C ARG A 430 29.61 -24.33 27.22
N LYS A 431 30.68 -23.94 27.94
CA LYS A 431 30.60 -23.64 29.39
C LYS A 431 29.71 -22.43 29.67
N ASN A 432 29.75 -21.39 28.83
CA ASN A 432 28.88 -20.22 28.96
C ASN A 432 27.40 -20.55 28.70
N ILE A 433 27.11 -21.53 27.85
CA ILE A 433 25.73 -22.03 27.64
C ILE A 433 25.27 -22.90 28.83
N ALA A 434 26.18 -23.65 29.45
CA ALA A 434 25.86 -24.61 30.51
C ALA A 434 25.77 -24.01 31.94
N ALA A 435 26.40 -22.85 32.21
CA ALA A 435 26.57 -22.29 33.56
C ALA A 435 25.37 -21.47 34.14
N ASN A 436 24.13 -21.77 33.74
CA ASN A 436 22.92 -20.94 33.81
C ASN A 436 22.83 -19.86 32.73
N LYS A 437 21.62 -19.67 32.17
CA LYS A 437 21.16 -18.56 31.31
C LYS A 437 21.40 -18.74 29.80
N ILE A 438 20.50 -19.45 29.13
CA ILE A 438 20.04 -18.95 27.81
C ILE A 438 19.55 -17.52 28.10
N ILE A 439 20.18 -16.51 27.52
CA ILE A 439 19.65 -15.14 27.52
C ILE A 439 18.36 -15.20 26.70
N ARG A 440 17.23 -15.48 27.35
CA ARG A 440 15.91 -15.42 26.72
C ARG A 440 15.57 -13.96 26.53
N THR A 441 15.68 -13.47 25.31
CA THR A 441 15.23 -12.12 24.92
C THR A 441 13.72 -12.05 24.71
N THR A 442 13.00 -13.17 24.90
CA THR A 442 11.55 -13.31 24.69
C THR A 442 10.89 -14.17 25.78
N TYR A 443 9.75 -13.72 26.30
CA TYR A 443 8.88 -14.48 27.22
C TYR A 443 7.43 -14.52 26.72
N ARG A 444 6.70 -15.63 26.92
CA ARG A 444 5.24 -15.70 26.74
C ARG A 444 4.51 -15.24 28.00
N ASP A 445 3.29 -14.75 27.85
CA ASP A 445 2.49 -14.22 28.98
C ASP A 445 2.22 -15.28 30.08
N ALA A 446 2.02 -16.54 29.70
CA ALA A 446 1.84 -17.65 30.64
C ALA A 446 3.11 -17.99 31.44
N GLU A 447 4.29 -17.76 30.87
CA GLU A 447 5.59 -18.07 31.51
C GLU A 447 5.96 -17.03 32.59
N LEU A 448 5.41 -15.81 32.49
CA LEU A 448 5.65 -14.73 33.45
C LEU A 448 4.65 -14.70 34.61
N ARG A 449 3.53 -15.41 34.46
CA ARG A 449 2.47 -15.54 35.46
C ARG A 449 2.70 -16.70 36.44
N GLN A 450 3.71 -17.54 36.21
CA GLN A 450 4.10 -18.59 37.17
C GLN A 450 5.15 -18.05 38.16
N GLU A 451 4.89 -18.32 39.45
CA GLU A 451 5.76 -18.11 40.62
C GLU A 451 5.83 -16.69 41.26
N GLN A 452 4.68 -16.21 41.76
CA GLN A 452 4.60 -15.07 42.70
C GLN A 452 4.90 -15.45 44.17
N SER A 453 5.79 -16.41 44.45
CA SER A 453 5.96 -16.96 45.82
C SER A 453 7.12 -16.37 46.65
N ILE A 454 8.09 -15.70 46.02
CA ILE A 454 9.34 -15.25 46.70
C ILE A 454 9.42 -13.73 46.88
N ALA A 455 8.98 -12.96 45.89
CA ALA A 455 8.96 -11.50 45.96
C ALA A 455 7.76 -10.91 45.21
N THR A 456 7.22 -9.80 45.73
CA THR A 456 6.11 -9.06 45.11
C THR A 456 6.59 -7.71 44.61
N ILE A 457 6.15 -7.33 43.41
CA ILE A 457 6.43 -6.02 42.83
C ILE A 457 5.13 -5.20 42.87
N ARG A 458 5.25 -3.93 43.25
CA ARG A 458 4.16 -2.94 43.20
C ARG A 458 4.62 -1.71 42.45
N LEU A 459 3.68 -1.10 41.75
CA LEU A 459 3.86 0.21 41.13
C LEU A 459 2.89 1.18 41.80
N GLN A 460 3.42 2.27 42.33
CA GLN A 460 2.62 3.38 42.85
C GLN A 460 2.97 4.64 42.07
N LYS A 461 1.95 5.35 41.59
CA LYS A 461 2.16 6.65 40.93
C LYS A 461 2.73 7.64 41.95
N TYR A 462 3.88 8.23 41.64
CA TYR A 462 4.52 9.20 42.51
C TYR A 462 3.79 10.56 42.38
N GLN A 463 3.15 11.02 43.44
CA GLN A 463 2.56 12.37 43.52
C GLN A 463 3.63 13.35 44.06
N GLY A 464 4.54 13.77 43.19
CA GLY A 464 5.49 14.85 43.46
C GLY A 464 5.05 16.16 42.81
N ASP A 465 5.58 17.29 43.30
CA ASP A 465 5.26 18.69 42.93
C ASP A 465 5.57 19.10 41.46
N SER A 466 5.81 18.15 40.54
CA SER A 466 6.12 18.41 39.14
C SER A 466 5.32 17.51 38.19
N ASP A 467 4.53 18.11 37.32
CA ASP A 467 3.72 17.47 36.24
C ASP A 467 4.58 16.91 35.07
N ALA A 468 5.83 16.47 35.34
CA ALA A 468 6.73 15.94 34.32
C ALA A 468 6.97 14.44 34.55
N ASP A 469 6.51 13.64 33.58
CA ASP A 469 6.58 12.19 33.48
C ASP A 469 5.66 11.42 34.46
N ASP A 470 5.04 10.34 33.97
CA ASP A 470 4.47 9.31 34.85
C ASP A 470 5.64 8.63 35.59
N VAL A 471 6.10 9.26 36.67
CA VAL A 471 7.08 8.71 37.59
C VAL A 471 6.35 7.73 38.50
N TYR A 472 6.84 6.51 38.56
CA TYR A 472 6.33 5.48 39.43
C TYR A 472 7.39 5.12 40.47
N VAL A 473 6.94 4.87 41.69
CA VAL A 473 7.72 4.16 42.68
C VAL A 473 7.55 2.67 42.37
N ILE A 474 8.63 2.02 41.97
CA ILE A 474 8.71 0.56 41.84
C ILE A 474 9.10 0.03 43.21
N SER A 475 8.20 -0.69 43.87
CA SER A 475 8.46 -1.33 45.15
C SER A 475 8.64 -2.83 44.97
N LEU A 476 9.77 -3.38 45.44
CA LEU A 476 10.03 -4.81 45.49
C LEU A 476 10.04 -5.25 46.96
N LYS A 477 9.13 -6.14 47.34
CA LYS A 477 9.02 -6.68 48.69
C LYS A 477 9.38 -8.16 48.74
N ASN A 478 10.34 -8.52 49.59
CA ASN A 478 10.66 -9.92 49.89
C ASN A 478 9.54 -10.54 50.74
N ILE A 479 8.89 -11.59 50.24
CA ILE A 479 7.86 -12.36 50.94
C ILE A 479 8.32 -13.76 51.35
N ALA A 480 9.56 -14.14 51.02
CA ALA A 480 10.16 -15.38 51.47
C ALA A 480 10.55 -15.32 52.96
N SER A 481 10.71 -16.48 53.58
CA SER A 481 11.18 -16.64 54.96
C SER A 481 12.68 -16.40 55.14
N GLU A 482 13.43 -16.30 54.04
CA GLU A 482 14.88 -16.09 54.00
C GLU A 482 15.27 -14.84 53.19
N LYS A 483 16.53 -14.42 53.25
CA LYS A 483 17.00 -13.25 52.48
C LYS A 483 17.00 -13.56 50.99
N ILE A 484 16.78 -12.54 50.17
CA ILE A 484 16.88 -12.64 48.70
C ILE A 484 17.86 -11.60 48.16
N ARG A 485 18.50 -11.89 47.03
CA ARG A 485 19.31 -10.91 46.27
C ARG A 485 18.92 -10.93 44.80
N ILE A 486 18.88 -9.76 44.18
CA ILE A 486 18.66 -9.63 42.72
C ILE A 486 20.01 -9.71 42.02
N GLN A 487 20.12 -10.59 41.03
CA GLN A 487 21.32 -10.73 40.22
C GLN A 487 21.28 -9.85 38.97
N GLN A 488 20.10 -9.70 38.38
CA GLN A 488 19.88 -8.92 37.17
C GLN A 488 18.40 -8.57 37.01
N PHE A 489 18.10 -7.49 36.29
CA PHE A 489 16.73 -7.06 36.01
C PHE A 489 16.64 -6.36 34.65
N ALA A 490 15.44 -6.30 34.07
CA ALA A 490 15.21 -5.60 32.82
C ALA A 490 13.74 -5.20 32.65
N HIS A 491 13.50 -4.29 31.70
CA HIS A 491 12.15 -4.01 31.22
C HIS A 491 11.97 -4.52 29.78
N PHE A 492 10.74 -4.92 29.49
CA PHE A 492 10.33 -5.49 28.21
C PHE A 492 9.14 -4.72 27.64
N HIS A 493 8.99 -4.68 26.32
CA HIS A 493 7.78 -4.21 25.64
C HIS A 493 7.04 -5.37 24.99
N PHE A 494 5.72 -5.29 24.88
CA PHE A 494 4.91 -6.37 24.27
C PHE A 494 4.78 -6.15 22.76
N GLU A 495 5.11 -7.17 21.98
CA GLU A 495 5.01 -7.15 20.51
C GLU A 495 4.73 -8.57 19.98
N ASP A 496 3.67 -8.70 19.16
CA ASP A 496 3.30 -9.94 18.48
C ASP A 496 3.25 -11.19 19.39
N ASP A 497 2.57 -11.10 20.55
CA ASP A 497 2.43 -12.13 21.60
C ASP A 497 3.67 -12.46 22.47
N TYR A 498 4.73 -11.65 22.39
CA TYR A 498 5.95 -11.84 23.20
C TYR A 498 6.38 -10.56 23.91
N TRP A 499 7.07 -10.72 25.04
CA TRP A 499 7.76 -9.64 25.74
C TRP A 499 9.21 -9.54 25.25
N LEU A 500 9.59 -8.43 24.61
CA LEU A 500 10.91 -8.17 24.04
C LEU A 500 11.77 -7.27 24.94
N LEU A 501 13.03 -7.64 25.14
CA LEU A 501 13.97 -6.88 25.96
C LEU A 501 14.15 -5.45 25.42
N SER A 502 13.94 -4.45 26.27
CA SER A 502 13.82 -3.04 25.83
C SER A 502 14.88 -2.13 26.46
N THR A 503 15.93 -2.68 27.07
CA THR A 503 16.99 -1.87 27.70
C THR A 503 17.87 -1.15 26.65
N PRO A 504 18.48 0.00 26.99
CA PRO A 504 19.32 0.77 26.06
C PRO A 504 20.49 -0.03 25.47
N LEU A 505 21.06 -0.93 26.27
CA LEU A 505 22.16 -1.81 25.86
C LEU A 505 21.67 -3.15 25.31
N GLN A 506 20.36 -3.41 25.30
CA GLN A 506 19.77 -4.69 24.90
C GLN A 506 20.34 -5.88 25.69
N THR A 507 20.74 -5.62 26.93
CA THR A 507 21.19 -6.59 27.92
C THR A 507 20.42 -6.37 29.22
N TYR A 508 20.45 -7.34 30.13
CA TYR A 508 19.93 -7.11 31.48
C TYR A 508 20.81 -6.10 32.22
N TYR A 509 20.20 -5.29 33.06
CA TYR A 509 20.92 -4.49 34.03
C TYR A 509 21.52 -5.43 35.10
N PRO A 510 22.81 -5.29 35.41
CA PRO A 510 23.47 -6.13 36.42
C PRO A 510 23.04 -5.76 37.84
N TYR A 511 23.35 -6.61 38.81
CA TYR A 511 23.03 -6.36 40.22
C TYR A 511 23.59 -5.02 40.75
N THR A 512 24.70 -4.53 40.20
CA THR A 512 25.30 -3.24 40.60
C THR A 512 24.35 -2.08 40.31
N GLU A 513 23.72 -2.06 39.13
CA GLU A 513 22.72 -1.05 38.80
C GLU A 513 21.45 -1.20 39.63
N PHE A 514 21.09 -2.43 40.00
CA PHE A 514 19.98 -2.67 40.92
C PHE A 514 20.23 -2.04 42.29
N MET A 515 21.45 -2.20 42.83
CA MET A 515 21.84 -1.59 44.10
C MET A 515 21.78 -0.07 44.05
N ASP A 516 22.22 0.53 42.94
CA ASP A 516 22.22 1.98 42.73
C ASP A 516 20.79 2.52 42.59
N TRP A 517 19.94 1.89 41.78
CA TRP A 517 18.56 2.34 41.53
C TRP A 517 17.66 2.25 42.76
N PHE A 518 17.87 1.24 43.59
CA PHE A 518 17.09 1.00 44.81
C PHE A 518 17.78 1.52 46.08
N GLU A 519 18.88 2.27 45.93
CA GLU A 519 19.66 2.90 47.00
C GLU A 519 20.00 1.92 48.15
N LEU A 520 20.45 0.72 47.80
CA LEU A 520 20.69 -0.36 48.75
C LEU A 520 22.10 -0.32 49.34
N ASN A 521 22.16 -0.42 50.67
CA ASN A 521 23.43 -0.55 51.41
C ASN A 521 23.87 -2.02 51.63
N SER A 522 23.07 -3.00 51.16
CA SER A 522 23.31 -4.44 51.33
C SER A 522 22.77 -5.20 50.13
N THR A 523 23.53 -6.20 49.65
CA THR A 523 23.12 -7.07 48.53
C THR A 523 21.91 -7.95 48.85
N TRP A 524 21.62 -8.14 50.14
CA TRP A 524 20.53 -8.98 50.63
C TRP A 524 19.35 -8.14 51.12
N ILE A 525 18.15 -8.47 50.63
CA ILE A 525 16.85 -7.97 51.05
C ILE A 525 16.28 -8.96 52.08
N LYS A 526 16.07 -8.51 53.33
CA LYS A 526 15.62 -9.36 54.43
C LYS A 526 14.15 -9.79 54.26
N PRO A 527 13.72 -10.90 54.90
CA PRO A 527 12.32 -11.28 54.97
C PRO A 527 11.43 -10.10 55.38
N GLY A 528 10.39 -9.80 54.59
CA GLY A 528 9.45 -8.71 54.81
C GLY A 528 9.95 -7.31 54.45
N GLN A 529 11.23 -7.13 54.12
CA GLN A 529 11.80 -5.86 53.69
C GLN A 529 11.29 -5.47 52.29
N GLU A 530 10.94 -4.20 52.15
CA GLU A 530 10.53 -3.57 50.88
C GLU A 530 11.58 -2.54 50.48
N VAL A 531 11.94 -2.56 49.20
CA VAL A 531 12.92 -1.65 48.60
C VAL A 531 12.27 -0.92 47.44
N THR A 532 12.60 0.35 47.25
CA THR A 532 11.90 1.22 46.30
C THR A 532 12.86 1.96 45.39
N ALA A 533 12.51 2.11 44.12
CA ALA A 533 13.22 2.93 43.15
C ALA A 533 12.24 3.87 42.43
N LEU A 534 12.69 5.07 42.08
CA LEU A 534 11.95 5.96 41.17
C LEU A 534 12.21 5.53 39.72
N GLY A 535 11.17 5.09 39.03
CA GLY A 535 11.22 4.69 37.62
C GLY A 535 10.36 5.61 36.75
N ARG A 536 10.85 5.97 35.56
CA ARG A 536 10.05 6.63 34.52
C ARG A 536 9.51 5.58 33.55
N LEU A 537 8.18 5.46 33.45
CA LEU A 537 7.56 4.56 32.47
C LEU A 537 7.14 5.40 31.25
N GLY A 538 7.80 5.18 30.11
CA GLY A 538 7.31 5.65 28.80
C GLY A 538 5.96 5.01 28.42
N PRO A 539 5.31 5.43 27.32
CA PRO A 539 3.93 5.05 27.03
C PRO A 539 3.77 3.54 26.74
N ALA A 540 2.73 2.95 27.37
CA ALA A 540 2.04 1.66 27.20
C ALA A 540 2.85 0.32 27.10
N HIS A 541 2.29 -0.74 27.70
CA HIS A 541 2.69 -2.15 27.65
C HIS A 541 4.15 -2.46 27.98
N LYS A 542 4.58 -2.14 29.20
CA LYS A 542 5.89 -2.56 29.72
C LYS A 542 5.77 -3.61 30.82
N LEU A 543 6.68 -4.57 30.82
CA LEU A 543 6.88 -5.58 31.85
C LEU A 543 8.22 -5.32 32.54
N TRP A 544 8.23 -5.29 33.87
CA TRP A 544 9.48 -5.38 34.64
C TRP A 544 9.70 -6.83 35.08
N ALA A 545 10.91 -7.36 34.87
CA ALA A 545 11.31 -8.67 35.36
C ALA A 545 12.59 -8.57 36.20
N PHE A 546 12.58 -9.19 37.38
CA PHE A 546 13.70 -9.27 38.30
C PHE A 546 14.08 -10.72 38.51
N MET A 547 15.36 -11.04 38.38
CA MET A 547 15.90 -12.38 38.53
C MET A 547 16.90 -12.38 39.68
N GLY A 548 16.70 -13.30 40.61
CA GLY A 548 17.47 -13.34 41.84
C GLY A 548 17.64 -14.75 42.39
N GLU A 549 18.18 -14.81 43.59
CA GLU A 549 18.30 -16.04 44.36
C GLU A 549 18.05 -15.81 45.85
N THR A 550 17.66 -16.87 46.54
CA THR A 550 17.54 -16.87 48.00
C THR A 550 18.88 -17.10 48.70
N GLU A 551 18.95 -16.92 50.02
CA GLU A 551 20.14 -17.21 50.85
C GLU A 551 20.58 -18.68 50.71
N SER A 552 19.62 -19.57 50.46
CA SER A 552 19.84 -20.99 50.16
C SER A 552 20.18 -21.29 48.69
N ALA A 553 20.48 -20.26 47.88
CA ALA A 553 20.82 -20.35 46.46
C ALA A 553 19.70 -20.91 45.54
N VAL A 554 18.43 -20.75 45.94
CA VAL A 554 17.29 -21.10 45.08
C VAL A 554 17.03 -19.95 44.09
N PRO A 555 17.12 -20.16 42.77
CA PRO A 555 16.87 -19.11 41.79
C PRO A 555 15.37 -18.77 41.70
N PHE A 556 15.05 -17.51 41.41
CA PHE A 556 13.67 -17.09 41.19
C PHE A 556 13.56 -15.97 40.13
N THR A 557 12.38 -15.85 39.54
CA THR A 557 11.99 -14.73 38.68
C THR A 557 10.68 -14.15 39.19
N THR A 558 10.61 -12.83 39.34
CA THR A 558 9.35 -12.12 39.63
C THR A 558 9.12 -11.03 38.60
N SER A 559 7.87 -10.81 38.20
CA SER A 559 7.54 -9.87 37.15
C SER A 559 6.21 -9.15 37.37
N LEU A 560 6.07 -7.96 36.80
CA LEU A 560 4.85 -7.15 36.85
C LEU A 560 4.55 -6.57 35.48
N VAL A 561 3.40 -6.95 34.92
CA VAL A 561 2.81 -6.32 33.73
C VAL A 561 2.11 -5.04 34.17
N VAL A 562 2.45 -3.90 33.56
CA VAL A 562 1.77 -2.63 33.83
C VAL A 562 0.49 -2.55 32.99
N PRO A 563 -0.71 -2.60 33.61
CA PRO A 563 -1.96 -2.50 32.85
C PRO A 563 -2.17 -1.09 32.29
N GLU A 564 -2.92 -1.01 31.19
CA GLU A 564 -3.34 0.23 30.55
C GLU A 564 -4.10 1.13 31.54
N VAL A 565 -3.63 2.35 31.76
CA VAL A 565 -4.27 3.30 32.68
C VAL A 565 -5.50 3.88 32.00
N THR A 566 -6.68 3.41 32.39
CA THR A 566 -7.96 4.03 32.03
C THR A 566 -8.07 5.38 32.74
N VAL A 567 -8.05 6.49 31.99
CA VAL A 567 -8.17 7.83 32.54
C VAL A 567 -9.61 8.06 33.00
N SER A 568 -9.84 7.97 34.31
CA SER A 568 -11.05 8.44 34.98
C SER A 568 -11.01 9.96 35.11
N THR A 569 -11.93 10.64 34.42
CA THR A 569 -12.12 12.09 34.54
C THR A 569 -12.86 12.41 35.84
N ASN A 570 -12.21 13.10 36.78
CA ASN A 570 -12.93 13.96 37.70
C ASN A 570 -12.17 15.25 37.99
N LYS A 571 -12.82 16.36 37.62
CA LYS A 571 -12.40 17.75 37.86
C LYS A 571 -12.34 18.04 39.35
N ARG A 572 -11.26 18.69 39.80
CA ARG A 572 -11.35 19.89 40.65
C ARG A 572 -10.11 20.76 40.47
N GLN A 573 -10.40 22.05 40.33
CA GLN A 573 -9.52 23.15 39.93
C GLN A 573 -8.53 23.54 41.03
N SER A 574 -7.35 24.06 40.67
CA SER A 574 -7.04 25.50 40.86
C SER A 574 -5.65 25.90 40.33
N ASP A 575 -5.67 26.97 39.54
CA ASP A 575 -4.83 28.18 39.63
C ASP A 575 -3.40 28.29 39.05
N ALA A 576 -2.82 27.26 38.44
CA ALA A 576 -1.68 27.46 37.49
C ALA A 576 -2.14 27.70 36.03
N LYS A 577 -3.45 27.77 35.81
CA LYS A 577 -4.17 27.67 34.51
C LYS A 577 -4.13 28.92 33.62
N ARG A 578 -3.19 29.85 33.81
CA ARG A 578 -3.24 31.15 33.12
C ARG A 578 -2.38 31.26 31.86
N ARG A 579 -1.65 30.21 31.44
CA ARG A 579 -0.90 30.25 30.17
C ARG A 579 -1.12 29.07 29.20
N SER A 580 -1.52 27.89 29.67
CA SER A 580 -1.81 26.73 28.79
C SER A 580 -3.29 26.59 28.39
N SER A 581 -4.18 27.52 28.79
CA SER A 581 -5.60 27.52 28.42
C SER A 581 -5.93 28.31 27.16
N GLN A 582 -4.91 28.87 26.49
CA GLN A 582 -5.11 29.73 25.32
C GLN A 582 -4.97 28.98 23.99
N TYR A 583 -4.29 27.83 23.94
CA TYR A 583 -3.99 27.13 22.69
C TYR A 583 -4.86 25.89 22.48
N TYR A 584 -5.21 25.63 21.21
CA TYR A 584 -6.13 24.55 20.84
C TYR A 584 -5.57 23.13 21.02
N THR A 585 -4.25 22.97 21.03
CA THR A 585 -3.60 21.66 21.16
C THR A 585 -2.87 21.54 22.50
N ALA A 586 -3.24 20.54 23.30
CA ALA A 586 -2.40 20.08 24.40
C ALA A 586 -1.19 19.33 23.83
N GLY A 587 0.01 19.59 24.35
CA GLY A 587 1.23 18.90 23.92
C GLY A 587 1.07 17.38 24.01
N ARG A 588 1.28 16.71 22.89
CA ARG A 588 1.28 15.26 22.72
C ARG A 588 2.72 14.73 22.80
N PRO A 589 2.93 13.47 23.21
CA PRO A 589 4.26 12.92 23.39
C PRO A 589 5.02 12.82 22.05
N ALA A 590 6.34 12.95 22.11
CA ALA A 590 7.19 12.76 20.94
C ALA A 590 7.04 11.34 20.35
N ASP A 591 6.90 11.28 19.03
CA ASP A 591 6.97 10.10 18.19
C ASP A 591 8.42 9.91 17.71
N THR A 592 9.11 8.98 18.37
CA THR A 592 10.51 8.66 18.07
C THR A 592 10.70 8.02 16.69
N GLU A 593 9.68 7.34 16.15
CA GLU A 593 9.76 6.73 14.82
C GLU A 593 9.68 7.81 13.73
N MET A 594 8.79 8.79 13.90
CA MET A 594 8.71 9.93 12.98
C MET A 594 9.98 10.77 12.98
N SER A 595 10.62 10.95 14.15
CA SER A 595 11.92 11.62 14.24
C SER A 595 13.02 10.83 13.53
N ARG A 596 13.05 9.50 13.69
CA ARG A 596 14.00 8.62 13.01
C ARG A 596 13.85 8.66 11.49
N ILE A 597 12.61 8.63 11.00
CA ILE A 597 12.30 8.70 9.57
C ILE A 597 12.75 10.04 8.97
N LEU A 598 12.50 11.14 9.67
CA LEU A 598 12.93 12.47 9.21
C LEU A 598 14.46 12.55 9.13
N ALA A 599 15.17 12.03 10.14
CA ALA A 599 16.63 11.99 10.15
C ALA A 599 17.20 11.11 9.02
N GLU A 600 16.59 9.94 8.76
CA GLU A 600 16.96 9.04 7.65
C GLU A 600 16.77 9.73 6.29
N LEU A 601 15.63 10.41 6.11
CA LEU A 601 15.32 11.19 4.91
C LEU A 601 16.31 12.34 4.70
N GLN A 602 16.63 13.10 5.76
CA GLN A 602 17.63 14.17 5.70
C GLN A 602 19.02 13.64 5.32
N LEU A 603 19.40 12.45 5.81
CA LEU A 603 20.65 11.79 5.43
C LEU A 603 20.65 11.35 3.97
N ASN A 604 19.58 10.74 3.48
CA ASN A 604 19.44 10.34 2.07
C ASN A 604 19.50 11.55 1.15
N PHE A 605 18.80 12.62 1.52
CA PHE A 605 18.76 13.85 0.75
C PHE A 605 20.11 14.56 0.70
N SER A 606 20.82 14.66 1.83
CA SER A 606 22.16 15.27 1.89
C SER A 606 23.21 14.47 1.11
N ARG A 607 23.19 13.14 1.15
CA ARG A 607 24.09 12.27 0.36
C ARG A 607 23.89 12.45 -1.14
N ASN A 608 22.65 12.59 -1.58
CA ASN A 608 22.34 12.74 -3.00
C ASN A 608 22.60 14.17 -3.48
N ARG A 609 22.56 15.17 -2.59
CA ARG A 609 22.76 16.59 -2.95
C ARG A 609 24.14 16.89 -3.54
N SER A 610 25.20 16.19 -3.12
CA SER A 610 26.56 16.39 -3.64
C SER A 610 26.82 15.75 -5.01
N GLY A 611 25.96 14.82 -5.44
CA GLY A 611 26.07 14.11 -6.73
C GLY A 611 24.98 14.45 -7.75
N MET A 612 24.05 15.35 -7.43
CA MET A 612 23.00 15.80 -8.34
C MET A 612 23.57 16.74 -9.41
N ASP A 613 23.75 16.24 -10.62
CA ASP A 613 23.95 17.08 -11.79
C ASP A 613 22.63 17.74 -12.24
N ALA A 614 22.71 18.65 -13.22
CA ALA A 614 21.56 19.37 -13.72
C ALA A 614 20.52 18.46 -14.40
N GLU A 615 20.97 17.36 -15.01
CA GLU A 615 20.10 16.45 -15.78
C GLU A 615 19.22 15.61 -14.83
N ILE A 616 19.78 15.12 -13.72
CA ILE A 616 19.01 14.43 -12.68
C ILE A 616 17.99 15.37 -12.04
N LEU A 617 18.36 16.63 -11.78
CA LEU A 617 17.46 17.63 -11.23
C LEU A 617 16.28 17.92 -12.18
N ASP A 618 16.55 18.07 -13.47
CA ASP A 618 15.50 18.31 -14.48
C ASP A 618 14.55 17.11 -14.60
N ARG A 619 15.06 15.88 -14.51
CA ARG A 619 14.22 14.67 -14.51
C ARG A 619 13.30 14.59 -13.29
N ILE A 620 13.75 15.04 -12.12
CA ILE A 620 12.97 15.00 -10.87
C ILE A 620 12.02 16.20 -10.77
N ALA A 621 12.40 17.38 -11.29
CA ALA A 621 11.58 18.58 -11.28
C ALA A 621 10.23 18.35 -11.98
N ALA A 622 9.15 18.87 -11.39
CA ALA A 622 7.85 18.84 -12.02
C ALA A 622 7.74 19.90 -13.11
N GLY A 623 7.04 19.55 -14.19
CA GLY A 623 6.69 20.50 -15.24
C GLY A 623 5.63 21.48 -14.76
N ARG A 624 5.49 22.58 -15.48
CA ARG A 624 4.36 23.51 -15.29
C ARG A 624 3.08 22.82 -15.77
N PRO A 625 2.02 22.75 -14.94
CA PRO A 625 0.72 22.24 -15.38
C PRO A 625 0.09 23.12 -16.47
N ASP A 626 -0.64 22.52 -17.40
CA ASP A 626 -1.25 23.23 -18.56
C ASP A 626 -2.26 24.31 -18.16
N TRP A 627 -2.94 24.13 -17.03
CA TRP A 627 -3.92 25.09 -16.51
C TRP A 627 -3.27 26.34 -15.89
N MET A 628 -1.98 26.28 -15.56
CA MET A 628 -1.27 27.34 -14.86
C MET A 628 -0.81 28.41 -15.86
N ASP A 629 -1.38 29.61 -15.78
CA ASP A 629 -0.97 30.75 -16.62
C ASP A 629 0.29 31.46 -16.05
N ASN A 630 0.79 32.51 -16.72
CA ASN A 630 2.01 33.23 -16.30
C ASN A 630 1.83 34.10 -15.04
N ASN A 631 0.60 34.37 -14.64
CA ASN A 631 0.24 35.23 -13.52
C ASN A 631 -0.12 34.42 -12.27
N GLU A 632 -0.31 33.11 -12.38
CA GLU A 632 -0.60 32.21 -11.26
C GLU A 632 0.53 32.25 -10.21
N PRO A 633 0.25 32.69 -8.96
CA PRO A 633 1.27 32.78 -7.91
C PRO A 633 1.99 31.46 -7.62
N LEU A 634 1.32 30.30 -7.78
CA LEU A 634 1.92 28.98 -7.58
C LEU A 634 3.07 28.65 -8.55
N LEU A 635 3.25 29.42 -9.63
CA LEU A 635 4.45 29.31 -10.49
C LEU A 635 5.75 29.51 -9.71
N GLU A 636 5.72 30.21 -8.58
CA GLU A 636 6.90 30.37 -7.73
C GLU A 636 7.45 29.02 -7.26
N ILE A 637 6.59 28.04 -7.00
CA ILE A 637 7.01 26.68 -6.62
C ILE A 637 7.81 26.05 -7.75
N ILE A 638 7.34 26.17 -9.00
CA ILE A 638 8.04 25.66 -10.19
C ILE A 638 9.40 26.35 -10.36
N ARG A 639 9.47 27.68 -10.19
CA ARG A 639 10.70 28.47 -10.31
C ARG A 639 11.74 28.11 -9.25
N GLN A 640 11.29 27.80 -8.03
CA GLN A 640 12.17 27.54 -6.89
C GLN A 640 12.47 26.05 -6.67
N GLN A 641 11.90 25.11 -7.45
CA GLN A 641 12.15 23.67 -7.26
C GLN A 641 13.64 23.33 -7.17
N ARG A 642 14.45 23.93 -8.06
CA ARG A 642 15.90 23.69 -8.06
C ARG A 642 16.52 24.14 -6.74
N ARG A 643 16.21 25.35 -6.27
CA ARG A 643 16.68 25.87 -4.98
C ARG A 643 16.20 25.00 -3.82
N LEU A 644 14.94 24.60 -3.80
CA LEU A 644 14.40 23.72 -2.76
C LEU A 644 15.14 22.37 -2.73
N MET A 645 15.46 21.79 -3.88
CA MET A 645 16.21 20.53 -3.97
C MET A 645 17.69 20.71 -3.56
N THR A 646 18.35 21.80 -3.95
CA THR A 646 19.80 22.00 -3.72
C THR A 646 20.15 22.72 -2.44
N GLU A 647 19.25 23.51 -1.86
CA GLU A 647 19.50 24.33 -0.66
C GLU A 647 18.44 24.15 0.44
N GLY A 648 17.23 23.67 0.12
CA GLY A 648 16.13 23.51 1.08
C GLY A 648 16.38 22.57 2.26
N ARG A 649 15.65 22.80 3.35
CA ARG A 649 15.59 21.96 4.57
C ARG A 649 14.33 21.10 4.53
N ILE A 650 14.44 19.88 5.05
CA ILE A 650 13.30 18.95 5.16
C ILE A 650 12.64 19.13 6.52
N VAL A 651 11.33 19.36 6.51
CA VAL A 651 10.47 19.47 7.68
C VAL A 651 9.19 18.65 7.49
N TRP A 652 8.48 18.35 8.57
CA TRP A 652 7.14 17.78 8.48
C TRP A 652 6.10 18.85 8.12
N ALA A 653 5.13 18.46 7.31
CA ALA A 653 3.92 19.21 7.05
C ALA A 653 2.68 18.34 7.28
N ALA A 654 1.55 19.00 7.57
CA ALA A 654 0.25 18.37 7.65
C ALA A 654 -0.75 19.02 6.68
N LEU A 655 -1.50 18.19 5.97
CA LEU A 655 -2.51 18.59 5.01
C LEU A 655 -3.72 19.20 5.73
N VAL A 656 -4.12 20.40 5.29
CA VAL A 656 -5.34 21.08 5.74
C VAL A 656 -6.50 20.76 4.80
N GLN A 657 -6.29 20.97 3.50
CA GLN A 657 -7.28 20.67 2.46
C GLN A 657 -6.58 20.41 1.12
N ALA A 658 -7.20 19.60 0.27
CA ALA A 658 -6.74 19.31 -1.08
C ALA A 658 -7.93 19.13 -2.02
N ASN A 659 -7.69 19.27 -3.32
CA ASN A 659 -8.66 18.90 -4.34
C ASN A 659 -8.96 17.38 -4.26
N ASN A 660 -10.23 16.99 -4.31
CA ASN A 660 -10.66 15.58 -4.22
C ASN A 660 -10.01 14.69 -5.30
N LEU A 661 -9.70 15.25 -6.47
CA LEU A 661 -9.04 14.52 -7.55
C LEU A 661 -7.64 14.00 -7.17
N LEU A 662 -6.99 14.56 -6.14
CA LEU A 662 -5.67 14.10 -5.68
C LEU A 662 -5.71 12.78 -4.90
N PHE A 663 -6.88 12.34 -4.43
CA PHE A 663 -7.06 11.12 -3.62
C PHE A 663 -7.38 9.88 -4.45
N GLU A 664 -7.48 10.02 -5.78
CA GLU A 664 -7.71 8.95 -6.74
C GLU A 664 -6.67 9.01 -7.88
N GLU A 665 -6.62 7.97 -8.72
CA GLU A 665 -5.78 7.97 -9.91
C GLU A 665 -6.17 9.11 -10.86
N GLY A 666 -5.17 9.79 -11.41
CA GLY A 666 -5.40 10.88 -12.35
C GLY A 666 -4.10 11.44 -12.92
N GLU A 667 -4.22 12.17 -14.02
CA GLU A 667 -3.06 12.69 -14.76
C GLU A 667 -2.65 14.12 -14.34
N HIS A 668 -3.51 14.81 -13.58
CA HIS A 668 -3.34 16.23 -13.30
C HIS A 668 -2.83 16.50 -11.88
N ASP A 669 -1.83 17.38 -11.81
CA ASP A 669 -1.33 17.97 -10.57
C ASP A 669 -2.27 19.12 -10.13
N HIS A 670 -2.57 19.18 -8.84
CA HIS A 670 -3.51 20.14 -8.28
C HIS A 670 -2.95 20.88 -7.06
N PRO A 671 -3.44 22.11 -6.80
CA PRO A 671 -3.10 22.82 -5.58
C PRO A 671 -3.76 22.21 -4.35
N ALA A 672 -3.12 22.41 -3.21
CA ALA A 672 -3.61 22.05 -1.89
C ALA A 672 -3.11 23.07 -0.85
N MET A 673 -3.54 22.92 0.40
CA MET A 673 -3.11 23.74 1.53
C MET A 673 -2.58 22.86 2.65
N LEU A 674 -1.45 23.25 3.23
CA LEU A 674 -0.81 22.56 4.35
C LEU A 674 -0.38 23.54 5.45
N VAL A 675 -0.06 22.99 6.61
CA VAL A 675 0.72 23.66 7.67
C VAL A 675 2.05 22.97 7.87
N PHE A 676 3.08 23.72 8.22
CA PHE A 676 4.42 23.20 8.44
C PHE A 676 5.18 24.05 9.47
N SER A 677 6.29 23.53 9.97
CA SER A 677 7.16 24.25 10.90
C SER A 677 8.62 23.83 10.78
N GLU A 678 9.53 24.79 10.94
CA GLU A 678 10.98 24.55 11.04
C GLU A 678 11.47 24.36 12.48
N ASP A 679 10.55 24.41 13.45
CA ASP A 679 10.83 24.17 14.86
C ASP A 679 11.15 22.69 15.10
N ALA A 680 12.28 22.42 15.75
CA ALA A 680 12.74 21.08 16.09
C ALA A 680 11.70 20.32 16.95
N TYR A 681 10.82 21.04 17.65
CA TYR A 681 9.68 20.47 18.37
C TYR A 681 8.84 19.51 17.52
N PHE A 682 8.57 19.89 16.26
CA PHE A 682 7.72 19.11 15.36
C PHE A 682 8.45 17.98 14.62
N GLU A 683 9.78 17.91 14.68
CA GLU A 683 10.56 16.81 14.07
C GLU A 683 10.14 15.44 14.65
N SER A 684 9.76 15.41 15.93
CA SER A 684 9.20 14.25 16.62
C SER A 684 7.71 14.37 16.92
N ARG A 685 7.02 15.46 16.53
CA ARG A 685 5.59 15.67 16.86
C ARG A 685 4.72 16.06 15.65
N PRO A 686 4.85 15.39 14.49
CA PRO A 686 4.05 15.78 13.33
C PRO A 686 2.54 15.57 13.51
N HIS A 687 2.12 14.70 14.44
CA HIS A 687 0.71 14.55 14.81
C HIS A 687 0.12 15.81 15.50
N GLU A 688 0.94 16.70 16.05
CA GLU A 688 0.47 18.01 16.53
C GLU A 688 0.26 19.00 15.38
N LEU A 689 1.12 18.99 14.34
CA LEU A 689 0.85 19.72 13.11
C LEU A 689 -0.48 19.26 12.49
N ARG A 690 -0.75 17.95 12.54
CA ARG A 690 -2.01 17.38 12.08
C ARG A 690 -3.21 17.89 12.88
N ALA A 691 -3.11 17.91 14.21
CA ALA A 691 -4.17 18.47 15.05
C ALA A 691 -4.44 19.96 14.78
N ILE A 692 -3.39 20.74 14.49
CA ILE A 692 -3.52 22.14 14.05
C ILE A 692 -4.23 22.21 12.69
N ALA A 693 -3.84 21.36 11.73
CA ALA A 693 -4.44 21.31 10.40
C ALA A 693 -5.95 20.97 10.46
N ASP A 694 -6.32 19.98 11.27
CA ASP A 694 -7.72 19.60 11.51
C ASP A 694 -8.52 20.75 12.10
N LYS A 695 -7.94 21.48 13.05
CA LYS A 695 -8.61 22.63 13.67
C LYS A 695 -8.84 23.77 12.67
N ILE A 696 -7.88 24.03 11.78
CA ILE A 696 -8.05 24.99 10.69
C ILE A 696 -9.16 24.53 9.76
N TYR A 697 -9.17 23.26 9.35
CA TYR A 697 -10.20 22.72 8.47
C TYR A 697 -11.60 22.78 9.09
N GLN A 698 -11.75 22.57 10.40
CA GLN A 698 -13.02 22.71 11.12
C GLN A 698 -13.61 24.13 11.07
N LEU A 699 -12.78 25.16 10.85
CA LEU A 699 -13.25 26.54 10.69
C LEU A 699 -13.75 26.84 9.26
N LYS A 700 -13.58 25.92 8.32
CA LYS A 700 -14.02 26.09 6.93
C LYS A 700 -15.53 26.28 6.85
N SER A 701 -15.95 27.31 6.13
CA SER A 701 -17.35 27.70 5.97
C SER A 701 -18.07 28.02 7.28
N THR A 702 -17.34 28.44 8.32
CA THR A 702 -17.88 28.91 9.60
C THR A 702 -17.72 30.43 9.75
N GLU A 703 -18.49 31.03 10.67
CA GLU A 703 -18.38 32.44 11.06
C GLU A 703 -18.09 32.55 12.58
N PRO A 704 -16.83 32.35 13.01
CA PRO A 704 -16.46 32.44 14.43
C PRO A 704 -16.67 33.85 14.98
N GLU A 705 -16.84 34.01 16.29
CA GLU A 705 -16.92 35.35 16.90
C GLU A 705 -15.54 36.00 17.07
N ASP A 706 -14.52 35.19 17.39
CA ASP A 706 -13.16 35.63 17.63
C ASP A 706 -12.48 36.19 16.36
N PRO A 707 -11.83 37.37 16.42
CA PRO A 707 -11.21 37.98 15.24
C PRO A 707 -10.07 37.16 14.62
N GLU A 708 -9.26 36.46 15.42
CA GLU A 708 -8.16 35.63 14.89
C GLU A 708 -8.72 34.37 14.22
N GLU A 709 -9.76 33.78 14.78
CA GLU A 709 -10.47 32.66 14.15
C GLU A 709 -11.17 33.06 12.84
N LYS A 710 -11.77 34.26 12.78
CA LYS A 710 -12.37 34.78 11.53
C LYS A 710 -11.35 34.88 10.41
N LEU A 711 -10.10 35.28 10.71
CA LEU A 711 -9.03 35.34 9.71
C LEU A 711 -8.69 33.95 9.17
N VAL A 712 -8.59 32.96 10.06
CA VAL A 712 -8.33 31.55 9.69
C VAL A 712 -9.50 30.97 8.88
N ALA A 713 -10.74 31.18 9.32
CA ALA A 713 -11.95 30.74 8.63
C ALA A 713 -12.04 31.34 7.22
N ALA A 714 -11.81 32.64 7.07
CA ALA A 714 -11.80 33.30 5.76
C ALA A 714 -10.69 32.75 4.84
N SER A 715 -9.50 32.49 5.38
CA SER A 715 -8.38 31.95 4.61
C SER A 715 -8.63 30.54 4.10
N VAL A 716 -9.16 29.63 4.93
CA VAL A 716 -9.39 28.22 4.54
C VAL A 716 -10.65 28.07 3.67
N THR A 717 -11.65 28.92 3.83
CA THR A 717 -12.90 28.88 3.04
C THR A 717 -12.68 29.32 1.60
N ASN A 718 -11.75 30.26 1.36
CA ASN A 718 -11.37 30.65 0.01
C ASN A 718 -10.36 29.66 -0.59
N GLU A 719 -10.83 28.60 -1.24
CA GLU A 719 -9.99 27.57 -1.89
C GLU A 719 -9.12 28.11 -3.05
N MET A 720 -9.38 29.33 -3.53
CA MET A 720 -8.57 30.03 -4.52
C MET A 720 -7.45 30.87 -3.91
N ASN A 721 -7.35 30.92 -2.57
CA ASN A 721 -6.26 31.61 -1.89
C ASN A 721 -4.92 30.93 -2.19
N ARG A 722 -3.95 31.70 -2.68
CA ARG A 722 -2.60 31.24 -3.04
C ARG A 722 -1.51 31.73 -2.08
N ASN A 723 -1.89 32.12 -0.87
CA ASN A 723 -0.95 32.61 0.13
C ASN A 723 0.08 31.53 0.51
N MET A 724 1.36 31.89 0.49
CA MET A 724 2.48 31.04 0.86
C MET A 724 3.20 31.67 2.06
N GLY A 725 3.49 30.89 3.09
CA GLY A 725 4.26 31.36 4.25
C GLY A 725 3.48 32.15 5.31
N TRP A 726 2.15 32.04 5.34
CA TRP A 726 1.32 32.73 6.32
C TRP A 726 1.57 32.21 7.74
N LYS A 727 2.13 33.04 8.63
CA LYS A 727 2.27 32.69 10.05
C LYS A 727 0.89 32.59 10.70
N LEU A 728 0.62 31.45 11.34
CA LEU A 728 -0.64 31.24 12.04
C LEU A 728 -0.76 32.13 13.29
N PRO A 729 -1.98 32.54 13.68
CA PRO A 729 -2.21 33.25 14.93
C PRO A 729 -1.80 32.42 16.15
N ASP A 730 -1.32 33.10 17.19
CA ASP A 730 -0.85 32.46 18.41
C ASP A 730 -1.97 31.64 19.05
N LEU A 731 -3.25 32.01 18.90
CA LEU A 731 -4.42 31.23 19.37
C LEU A 731 -4.36 29.72 18.99
N LEU A 732 -3.78 29.37 17.85
CA LEU A 732 -3.65 27.96 17.44
C LEU A 732 -2.45 27.28 18.11
N THR A 733 -1.33 27.98 18.28
CA THR A 733 -0.07 27.44 18.81
C THR A 733 0.91 28.54 19.20
N ASP A 734 1.70 28.31 20.26
CA ASP A 734 2.84 29.17 20.64
C ASP A 734 4.10 28.91 19.79
N LYS A 735 4.07 27.91 18.91
CA LYS A 735 5.19 27.51 18.06
C LYS A 735 5.13 28.23 16.71
N ASN A 736 6.28 28.30 16.05
CA ASN A 736 6.36 28.93 14.73
C ASN A 736 5.79 28.00 13.64
N VAL A 737 4.47 28.00 13.48
CA VAL A 737 3.77 27.23 12.44
C VAL A 737 3.27 28.18 11.34
N ARG A 738 3.49 27.78 10.09
CA ARG A 738 3.07 28.53 8.91
C ARG A 738 2.13 27.69 8.06
N ALA A 739 1.18 28.35 7.41
CA ALA A 739 0.33 27.77 6.38
C ALA A 739 0.80 28.20 4.98
N ALA A 740 0.67 27.31 4.01
CA ALA A 740 0.97 27.62 2.62
C ALA A 740 0.02 26.87 1.67
N ALA A 741 -0.43 27.58 0.64
CA ALA A 741 -0.88 26.96 -0.60
C ALA A 741 0.35 26.35 -1.31
N PHE A 742 0.21 25.12 -1.79
CA PHE A 742 1.30 24.43 -2.48
C PHE A 742 0.77 23.55 -3.61
N MET A 743 1.68 23.01 -4.43
CA MET A 743 1.37 22.08 -5.51
C MET A 743 1.65 20.64 -5.08
N VAL A 744 0.65 19.77 -5.26
CA VAL A 744 0.85 18.33 -5.18
C VAL A 744 1.20 17.83 -6.58
N PHE A 745 2.49 17.60 -6.81
CA PHE A 745 2.96 16.94 -8.02
C PHE A 745 2.87 15.43 -7.83
N ARG A 746 2.06 14.75 -8.63
CA ARG A 746 1.83 13.30 -8.54
C ARG A 746 3.14 12.51 -8.66
N LYS A 747 4.07 12.97 -9.49
CA LYS A 747 5.41 12.37 -9.63
C LYS A 747 6.27 12.43 -8.36
N HIS A 748 5.94 13.28 -7.39
CA HIS A 748 6.68 13.44 -6.14
C HIS A 748 6.14 12.58 -4.99
N ILE A 749 5.03 11.86 -5.19
CA ILE A 749 4.39 11.02 -4.18
C ILE A 749 4.21 9.58 -4.67
N PRO A 750 4.22 8.56 -3.78
CA PRO A 750 4.01 7.17 -4.18
C PRO A 750 2.68 6.96 -4.93
N ASN A 751 2.74 6.24 -6.05
CA ASN A 751 1.60 5.90 -6.92
C ASN A 751 0.83 7.10 -7.51
N GLY A 752 1.33 8.34 -7.35
CA GLY A 752 0.63 9.53 -7.83
C GLY A 752 -0.66 9.86 -7.08
N ILE A 753 -0.92 9.25 -5.92
CA ILE A 753 -2.14 9.40 -5.13
C ILE A 753 -1.79 9.96 -3.75
N LEU A 754 -2.44 11.05 -3.36
CA LEU A 754 -2.30 11.66 -2.04
C LEU A 754 -3.04 10.81 -0.99
N ASN A 755 -2.32 9.89 -0.33
CA ASN A 755 -2.89 8.95 0.65
C ASN A 755 -2.34 9.15 2.08
N ALA A 756 -1.96 10.39 2.42
CA ALA A 756 -1.45 10.73 3.73
C ALA A 756 -1.86 12.15 4.13
N ALA A 757 -2.03 12.36 5.42
CA ALA A 757 -2.29 13.67 6.01
C ALA A 757 -1.02 14.35 6.52
N VAL A 758 0.07 13.59 6.71
CA VAL A 758 1.37 14.07 7.18
C VAL A 758 2.47 13.59 6.24
N PHE A 759 3.32 14.50 5.78
CA PHE A 759 4.41 14.17 4.84
C PHE A 759 5.56 15.19 4.86
N PRO A 760 6.76 14.80 4.41
CA PRO A 760 7.91 15.69 4.45
C PRO A 760 7.88 16.69 3.29
N VAL A 761 8.23 17.93 3.58
CA VAL A 761 8.33 19.01 2.59
C VAL A 761 9.69 19.70 2.66
N LEU A 762 10.09 20.30 1.55
CA LEU A 762 11.23 21.18 1.41
C LEU A 762 10.79 22.62 1.62
N VAL A 763 11.55 23.33 2.45
CA VAL A 763 11.39 24.76 2.75
C VAL A 763 12.74 25.46 2.65
N HIS A 764 12.75 26.76 2.38
CA HIS A 764 13.99 27.52 2.28
C HIS A 764 13.79 28.98 2.73
N PRO A 765 14.70 29.60 3.50
CA PRO A 765 14.51 30.95 4.04
C PRO A 765 14.39 32.07 3.00
N ALA A 766 14.84 31.82 1.76
CA ALA A 766 14.78 32.80 0.66
C ALA A 766 13.50 32.72 -0.21
N THR A 767 12.55 31.83 0.11
CA THR A 767 11.27 31.72 -0.62
C THR A 767 10.18 31.14 0.28
N ASP A 768 8.94 31.61 0.10
CA ASP A 768 7.79 31.04 0.79
C ASP A 768 7.25 29.78 0.09
N ALA A 769 7.81 29.40 -1.06
CA ALA A 769 7.44 28.19 -1.77
C ALA A 769 7.76 26.93 -0.96
N VAL A 770 6.78 26.04 -0.86
CA VAL A 770 6.91 24.73 -0.21
C VAL A 770 6.67 23.64 -1.25
N MET A 771 7.46 22.58 -1.19
CA MET A 771 7.36 21.45 -2.13
C MET A 771 7.45 20.13 -1.37
N ILE A 772 6.64 19.13 -1.72
CA ILE A 772 6.82 17.78 -1.17
C ILE A 772 8.22 17.29 -1.52
N VAL A 773 8.92 16.67 -0.57
CA VAL A 773 10.21 16.05 -0.89
C VAL A 773 9.97 14.99 -1.96
N PRO A 774 10.65 15.02 -3.12
CA PRO A 774 10.39 14.03 -4.17
C PRO A 774 10.55 12.60 -3.67
N VAL A 775 9.61 11.71 -4.02
CA VAL A 775 9.57 10.30 -3.59
C VAL A 775 10.88 9.54 -3.85
N ALA A 776 11.66 9.95 -4.85
CA ALA A 776 12.99 9.41 -5.14
C ALA A 776 13.98 9.49 -3.96
N PHE A 777 13.74 10.38 -2.98
CA PHE A 777 14.57 10.53 -1.78
C PHE A 777 14.00 9.83 -0.55
N TRP A 778 12.79 9.29 -0.63
CA TRP A 778 12.10 8.74 0.54
C TRP A 778 12.77 7.45 1.03
N PRO A 779 13.02 7.31 2.35
CA PRO A 779 13.43 6.03 2.89
C PRO A 779 12.30 5.01 2.73
N VAL A 780 12.67 3.72 2.66
CA VAL A 780 11.71 2.62 2.51
C VAL A 780 10.67 2.62 3.63
N SER A 781 11.08 3.00 4.84
CA SER A 781 10.20 3.17 6.02
C SER A 781 9.06 4.14 5.74
N LEU A 782 9.37 5.32 5.21
CA LEU A 782 8.37 6.35 4.88
C LEU A 782 7.45 5.91 3.74
N THR A 783 8.00 5.35 2.66
CA THR A 783 7.21 4.86 1.52
C THR A 783 6.26 3.72 1.94
N THR A 784 6.71 2.86 2.86
CA THR A 784 5.88 1.79 3.42
C THR A 784 4.74 2.36 4.26
N MET A 785 5.02 3.33 5.13
CA MET A 785 3.99 3.98 5.95
C MET A 785 2.94 4.70 5.08
N TRP A 786 3.35 5.38 4.01
CA TRP A 786 2.44 5.99 3.05
C TRP A 786 1.52 4.97 2.39
N ARG A 787 2.07 3.86 1.87
CA ARG A 787 1.29 2.80 1.22
C ARG A 787 0.32 2.08 2.17
N GLN A 788 0.67 2.00 3.45
CA GLN A 788 -0.16 1.40 4.49
C GLN A 788 -1.22 2.36 5.08
N GLY A 789 -1.27 3.63 4.63
CA GLY A 789 -2.15 4.64 5.20
C GLY A 789 -1.83 4.97 6.67
N LYS A 790 -0.59 4.75 7.12
CA LYS A 790 -0.18 5.00 8.52
C LYS A 790 0.19 6.45 8.81
N LEU A 791 0.16 7.32 7.80
CA LEU A 791 0.45 8.75 7.91
C LEU A 791 -0.83 9.61 7.92
N ILE A 792 -1.96 9.02 8.30
CA ILE A 792 -3.29 9.66 8.21
C ILE A 792 -3.66 10.46 9.48
N TYR A 793 -3.01 10.20 10.62
CA TYR A 793 -3.39 10.61 12.00
C TYR A 793 -4.71 11.37 12.17
#